data_AF-A0A4Q2D452-F1
#
_entry.id   AF-A0A4Q2D452-F1
#
_cell.length_a   1.000
_cell.length_b   1.000
_cell.length_c   1.000
_cell.angle_alpha   90.00
_cell.angle_beta   90.00
_cell.angle_gamma   90.00
#
_symmetry.space_group_name_H-M   'P 1'
#
loop_
_entity.id
_entity.type
_entity.pdbx_description
1 polymer ?
#
loop_
_entity_poly.entity_id
_entity_poly.type
_entity_poly.pdbx_seq_one_letter_code
_entity_poly.pdbx_strand_id
1 'polypeptide(L)'
;MGAVHESEERYPPPLCYPGTRDVVVRRVIGWYLDKHGRKKVMWVHAPLGYGKTAVAGTVKEKLDAMGLGFDSPVGATFFFWRSSPERNSPARFIITLAYQLARSIQELRPLIDAAIKSQPDVVKMALEVQLLKLIVEPFKSFENLATMPNRLVIVDGIDECINSDRESLVKKKYAEDQEVVQIRVLDLIHRFQSHHLPLSFLILSRPEAWIKRHLESTPFHDVVEPVNLYEVGDHMNDVKQFVRAELSRIAKCHRLKETDEEWPEEEAFVQKSEGHMVYAATVIRHIDDEYGDPCQLLKDIIKNSPANRPDTSHSTPFSSLYELYRQIMRSCPERNRSLMMEVLGDVIVCSDRPRFVEYAHNAALGVLDRLSRRPPGSGVKALRPLHAVLRVGRGNEDSSINKLLIHSSFREFLESPHLSFEFAVDANKAKARLLSTMLDRMTSVITDTIGSKLEDDVVLALNNWNRLWERGKGTFLKSKTTCSDLINKVIPLDLTACIIQTYRSVPPGLDWNFSPLDELFDTRKPSEFFVESMELDGCPDTLSIAHKVTSHARSSLDSAFTFMLQATTPLALSEDAVNLLAWDCAMYLHEVTSQPDWRGHKVVRALGTPGPNGIDLWKKIIDYLYERENLYNLLKHIYQVMVREKNPILESEDNPFRRDKYIDEPESESDYESNS
;
A
#
# COMPACT_ATOMS: atom_id res chain seq x y z
N MET A 1 0.87 40.12 -0.24
CA MET A 1 0.38 39.18 0.81
C MET A 1 -0.30 38.00 0.13
N GLY A 2 0.46 37.11 -0.52
CA GLY A 2 -0.14 35.92 -1.11
C GLY A 2 -0.70 34.93 -0.07
N ALA A 3 -0.30 35.02 1.21
CA ALA A 3 -0.55 33.95 2.20
C ALA A 3 -1.91 34.03 2.89
N VAL A 4 -2.69 35.06 2.59
CA VAL A 4 -3.99 35.34 3.22
C VAL A 4 -5.11 34.69 2.41
N HIS A 5 -6.22 34.35 3.06
CA HIS A 5 -7.38 33.77 2.39
C HIS A 5 -7.86 34.56 1.15
N GLU A 6 -7.85 35.89 1.23
CA GLU A 6 -8.36 36.80 0.19
C GLU A 6 -7.32 37.17 -0.89
N SER A 7 -6.18 36.49 -0.94
CA SER A 7 -5.17 36.79 -1.97
C SER A 7 -5.66 36.43 -3.37
N GLU A 8 -5.33 37.26 -4.37
CA GLU A 8 -5.60 36.99 -5.79
C GLU A 8 -5.05 35.62 -6.25
N GLU A 9 -3.89 35.23 -5.75
CA GLU A 9 -3.27 33.91 -6.00
C GLU A 9 -4.12 32.71 -5.55
N ARG A 10 -5.21 32.95 -4.81
CA ARG A 10 -6.14 31.92 -4.32
C ARG A 10 -7.55 32.17 -4.80
N TYR A 11 -7.78 33.01 -5.80
CA TYR A 11 -9.13 33.27 -6.30
C TYR A 11 -9.53 32.28 -7.43
N PRO A 12 -10.74 31.68 -7.38
CA PRO A 12 -11.65 31.65 -6.24
C PRO A 12 -11.08 30.78 -5.09
N PRO A 13 -11.34 31.14 -3.81
CA PRO A 13 -10.83 30.38 -2.68
C PRO A 13 -11.33 28.93 -2.76
N PRO A 14 -10.47 27.94 -2.47
CA PRO A 14 -10.90 26.55 -2.44
C PRO A 14 -11.91 26.34 -1.32
N LEU A 15 -13.08 25.82 -1.69
CA LEU A 15 -14.18 25.50 -0.78
C LEU A 15 -14.57 24.03 -0.93
N CYS A 16 -15.13 23.44 0.11
CA CYS A 16 -15.80 22.16 -0.01
C CYS A 16 -16.95 22.26 -1.01
N TYR A 17 -17.12 21.23 -1.83
CA TYR A 17 -18.28 21.15 -2.69
C TYR A 17 -19.56 21.09 -1.82
N PRO A 18 -20.66 21.76 -2.19
CA PRO A 18 -21.89 21.74 -1.40
C PRO A 18 -22.33 20.31 -1.03
N GLY A 19 -22.67 20.08 0.24
CA GLY A 19 -23.08 18.76 0.74
C GLY A 19 -21.94 17.77 1.03
N THR A 20 -20.68 18.16 0.79
CA THR A 20 -19.50 17.34 1.09
C THR A 20 -18.79 17.82 2.34
N ARG A 21 -18.12 16.91 3.06
CA ARG A 21 -17.30 17.23 4.26
C ARG A 21 -18.04 17.94 5.40
N ASP A 22 -19.37 17.96 5.38
CA ASP A 22 -20.20 18.65 6.36
C ASP A 22 -20.00 18.15 7.80
N VAL A 23 -19.69 16.87 7.97
CA VAL A 23 -19.40 16.28 9.30
C VAL A 23 -18.15 16.91 9.89
N VAL A 24 -17.09 17.05 9.10
CA VAL A 24 -15.81 17.59 9.50
C VAL A 24 -15.93 19.09 9.79
N VAL A 25 -16.57 19.83 8.88
CA VAL A 25 -16.78 21.27 9.03
C VAL A 25 -17.58 21.56 10.32
N ARG A 26 -18.64 20.79 10.58
CA ARG A 26 -19.40 20.90 11.84
C ARG A 26 -18.56 20.55 13.06
N ARG A 27 -17.69 19.53 12.99
CA ARG A 27 -16.78 19.16 14.08
C ARG A 27 -15.83 20.32 14.43
N VAL A 28 -15.22 20.94 13.42
CA VAL A 28 -14.29 22.07 13.59
C VAL A 28 -15.01 23.28 14.17
N ILE A 29 -16.17 23.65 13.62
CA ILE A 29 -16.96 24.78 14.12
C ILE A 29 -17.42 24.53 15.56
N GLY A 30 -17.94 23.33 15.85
CA GLY A 30 -18.38 22.96 17.20
C GLY A 30 -17.24 23.03 18.22
N TRP A 31 -16.04 22.58 17.84
CA TRP A 31 -14.84 22.71 18.68
C TRP A 31 -14.47 24.17 18.95
N TYR A 32 -14.48 25.03 17.92
CA TYR A 32 -14.17 26.45 18.09
C TYR A 32 -15.19 27.17 18.99
N LEU A 33 -16.47 26.83 18.89
CA LEU A 33 -17.55 27.42 19.67
C LEU A 33 -17.65 26.89 21.11
N ASP A 34 -16.99 25.77 21.43
CA ASP A 34 -16.99 25.19 22.77
C ASP A 34 -16.19 26.06 23.75
N LYS A 35 -16.91 26.84 24.56
CA LYS A 35 -16.34 27.71 25.61
C LYS A 35 -15.67 26.93 26.75
N HIS A 36 -16.02 25.65 26.92
CA HIS A 36 -15.45 24.78 27.95
C HIS A 36 -14.28 23.92 27.41
N GLY A 37 -14.01 24.00 26.10
CA GLY A 37 -12.94 23.30 25.43
C GLY A 37 -11.57 23.65 26.01
N ARG A 38 -10.87 22.65 26.53
CA ARG A 38 -9.50 22.79 27.09
C ARG A 38 -8.43 22.88 26.00
N LYS A 39 -8.66 22.25 24.84
CA LYS A 39 -7.71 22.16 23.73
C LYS A 39 -7.90 23.34 22.77
N LYS A 40 -6.94 24.26 22.77
CA LYS A 40 -6.96 25.49 21.94
C LYS A 40 -6.35 25.31 20.56
N VAL A 41 -5.79 24.13 20.27
CA VAL A 41 -5.30 23.78 18.95
C VAL A 41 -6.06 22.57 18.45
N MET A 42 -6.61 22.63 17.25
CA MET A 42 -7.14 21.48 16.54
C MET A 42 -6.22 21.20 15.34
N TRP A 43 -5.75 19.96 15.23
CA TRP A 43 -4.95 19.51 14.11
C TRP A 43 -5.77 18.57 13.24
N VAL A 44 -6.26 19.08 12.11
CA VAL A 44 -6.96 18.30 11.09
C VAL A 44 -5.94 17.77 10.10
N HIS A 45 -5.73 16.46 10.07
CA HIS A 45 -4.77 15.85 9.17
C HIS A 45 -5.41 14.84 8.22
N ALA A 46 -4.89 14.82 7.00
CA ALA A 46 -5.13 13.76 6.04
C ALA A 46 -4.02 13.78 4.99
N PRO A 47 -3.84 12.67 4.27
CA PRO A 47 -2.91 12.64 3.16
C PRO A 47 -3.26 13.63 2.04
N LEU A 48 -2.48 13.60 0.96
CA LEU A 48 -2.80 14.36 -0.23
C LEU A 48 -4.21 14.00 -0.71
N GLY A 49 -4.93 15.00 -1.23
CA GLY A 49 -6.15 14.75 -1.98
C GLY A 49 -7.47 14.68 -1.22
N TYR A 50 -7.47 14.86 0.10
CA TYR A 50 -8.70 14.80 0.93
C TYR A 50 -9.38 16.15 1.20
N GLY A 51 -8.96 17.24 0.55
CA GLY A 51 -9.69 18.53 0.62
C GLY A 51 -9.44 19.36 1.88
N LYS A 52 -8.29 19.21 2.54
CA LYS A 52 -7.92 20.01 3.74
C LYS A 52 -8.07 21.52 3.51
N THR A 53 -7.41 22.06 2.48
CA THR A 53 -7.48 23.49 2.12
C THR A 53 -8.91 23.95 1.83
N ALA A 54 -9.76 23.08 1.27
CA ALA A 54 -11.18 23.36 1.03
C ALA A 54 -11.99 23.42 2.33
N VAL A 55 -11.72 22.52 3.29
CA VAL A 55 -12.30 22.56 4.65
C VAL A 55 -11.92 23.87 5.35
N ALA A 56 -10.66 24.30 5.24
CA ALA A 56 -10.19 25.56 5.81
C ALA A 56 -10.97 26.78 5.27
N GLY A 57 -11.20 26.84 3.95
CA GLY A 57 -11.98 27.90 3.31
C GLY A 57 -13.44 27.89 3.75
N THR A 58 -14.10 26.73 3.71
CA THR A 58 -15.51 26.59 4.12
C THR A 58 -15.74 26.88 5.60
N VAL A 59 -14.80 26.51 6.48
CA VAL A 59 -14.86 26.88 7.91
C VAL A 59 -14.78 28.40 8.07
N LYS A 60 -13.86 29.07 7.36
CA LYS A 60 -13.78 30.54 7.40
C LYS A 60 -15.10 31.17 6.97
N GLU A 61 -15.61 30.82 5.79
CA GLU A 61 -16.84 31.42 5.26
C GLU A 61 -18.04 31.21 6.19
N LYS A 62 -18.21 30.00 6.73
CA LYS A 62 -19.30 29.72 7.65
C LYS A 62 -19.17 30.51 8.95
N LEU A 63 -17.96 30.67 9.50
CA LEU A 63 -17.75 31.45 10.71
C LEU A 63 -17.95 32.95 10.47
N ASP A 64 -17.44 33.48 9.36
CA ASP A 64 -17.63 34.90 9.00
C ASP A 64 -19.12 35.23 8.75
N ALA A 65 -19.91 34.26 8.29
CA ALA A 65 -21.36 34.38 8.16
C ALA A 65 -22.13 34.20 9.48
N MET A 66 -21.49 33.70 10.55
CA MET A 66 -22.13 33.54 11.86
C MET A 66 -22.17 34.88 12.61
N GLY A 67 -23.37 35.32 13.00
CA GLY A 67 -23.57 36.48 13.86
C GLY A 67 -23.18 36.22 15.32
N LEU A 68 -21.89 36.04 15.62
CA LEU A 68 -21.39 35.69 16.97
C LEU A 68 -21.31 36.87 17.95
N GLY A 69 -21.83 38.05 17.58
CA GLY A 69 -21.85 39.24 18.43
C GLY A 69 -20.52 40.00 18.51
N PHE A 70 -19.55 39.67 17.65
CA PHE A 70 -18.33 40.42 17.44
C PHE A 70 -17.84 40.25 16.00
N ASP A 71 -17.14 41.24 15.49
CA ASP A 71 -16.65 41.23 14.12
C ASP A 71 -15.47 40.25 13.95
N SER A 72 -15.48 39.53 12.83
CA SER A 72 -14.43 38.62 12.36
C SER A 72 -14.04 37.51 13.36
N PRO A 73 -14.83 36.42 13.47
CA PRO A 73 -14.47 35.22 14.24
C PRO A 73 -13.13 34.61 13.83
N VAL A 74 -12.80 34.68 12.54
CA VAL A 74 -11.47 34.32 12.03
C VAL A 74 -10.56 35.55 12.09
N GLY A 75 -9.63 35.53 13.04
CA GLY A 75 -8.72 36.66 13.29
C GLY A 75 -7.56 36.73 12.30
N ALA A 76 -7.07 35.59 11.82
CA ALA A 76 -6.01 35.53 10.83
C ALA A 76 -5.98 34.18 10.09
N THR A 77 -5.40 34.20 8.89
CA THR A 77 -5.16 32.99 8.09
C THR A 77 -3.75 32.98 7.53
N PHE A 78 -3.13 31.80 7.43
CA PHE A 78 -1.84 31.64 6.77
C PHE A 78 -1.82 30.33 5.98
N PHE A 79 -1.66 30.43 4.68
CA PHE A 79 -1.60 29.29 3.76
C PHE A 79 -0.17 29.14 3.25
N PHE A 80 0.52 28.10 3.71
CA PHE A 80 1.81 27.73 3.16
C PHE A 80 1.61 27.09 1.78
N TRP A 81 2.54 27.37 0.86
CA TRP A 81 2.51 26.78 -0.47
C TRP A 81 3.93 26.56 -0.96
N ARG A 82 4.31 25.30 -1.24
CA ARG A 82 5.71 24.93 -1.52
C ARG A 82 6.31 25.62 -2.75
N SER A 83 5.54 25.72 -3.82
CA SER A 83 5.95 26.37 -5.09
C SER A 83 5.90 27.91 -5.07
N SER A 84 5.52 28.54 -3.96
CA SER A 84 5.43 30.00 -3.84
C SER A 84 6.56 30.51 -2.95
N PRO A 85 7.58 31.20 -3.50
CA PRO A 85 8.68 31.77 -2.70
C PRO A 85 8.23 32.72 -1.59
N GLU A 86 7.03 33.28 -1.69
CA GLU A 86 6.48 34.15 -0.66
C GLU A 86 5.90 33.40 0.55
N ARG A 87 5.62 32.09 0.40
CA ARG A 87 4.77 31.30 1.31
C ARG A 87 5.29 29.91 1.61
N ASN A 88 6.43 29.53 1.06
CA ASN A 88 7.10 28.27 1.32
C ASN A 88 8.09 28.37 2.49
N SER A 89 8.12 29.49 3.21
CA SER A 89 9.02 29.78 4.32
C SER A 89 8.25 30.42 5.49
N PRO A 90 8.68 30.21 6.75
CA PRO A 90 8.03 30.80 7.90
C PRO A 90 8.40 32.28 8.09
N ALA A 91 9.30 32.86 7.28
CA ALA A 91 9.83 34.20 7.48
C ALA A 91 8.74 35.29 7.57
N ARG A 92 7.62 35.11 6.85
CA ARG A 92 6.48 36.04 6.87
C ARG A 92 5.36 35.62 7.82
N PHE A 93 5.49 34.49 8.52
CA PHE A 93 4.42 33.90 9.31
C PHE A 93 3.91 34.87 10.38
N ILE A 94 4.78 35.32 11.27
CA ILE A 94 4.38 36.15 12.41
C ILE A 94 3.90 37.54 11.99
N ILE A 95 4.63 38.21 11.08
CA ILE A 95 4.24 39.54 10.61
C ILE A 95 2.88 39.52 9.89
N THR A 96 2.57 38.46 9.16
CA THR A 96 1.29 38.31 8.44
C THR A 96 0.14 38.04 9.41
N LEU A 97 0.39 37.28 10.48
CA LEU A 97 -0.58 37.10 11.56
C LEU A 97 -0.81 38.41 12.32
N ALA A 98 0.25 39.12 12.73
CA ALA A 98 0.15 40.39 13.44
C ALA A 98 -0.66 41.42 12.64
N TYR A 99 -0.41 41.53 11.33
CA TYR A 99 -1.15 42.41 10.44
C TYR A 99 -2.65 42.06 10.37
N GLN A 100 -3.00 40.78 10.22
CA GLN A 100 -4.40 40.35 10.15
C GLN A 100 -5.12 40.52 11.50
N LEU A 101 -4.43 40.22 12.61
CA LEU A 101 -4.95 40.43 13.96
C LEU A 101 -5.21 41.90 14.25
N ALA A 102 -4.33 42.81 13.80
CA ALA A 102 -4.56 44.26 13.90
C ALA A 102 -5.79 44.73 13.10
N ARG A 103 -6.17 44.00 12.03
CA ARG A 103 -7.35 44.30 11.22
C ARG A 103 -8.64 43.73 11.83
N SER A 104 -8.58 42.51 12.37
CA SER A 104 -9.74 41.82 12.96
C SER A 104 -10.03 42.22 14.39
N ILE A 105 -9.03 42.73 15.12
CA ILE A 105 -9.12 43.27 16.47
C ILE A 105 -8.55 44.69 16.41
N GLN A 106 -9.43 45.68 16.19
CA GLN A 106 -9.01 47.05 15.92
C GLN A 106 -8.21 47.66 17.07
N GLU A 107 -8.45 47.20 18.30
CA GLU A 107 -7.77 47.63 19.51
C GLU A 107 -6.28 47.24 19.53
N LEU A 108 -5.88 46.19 18.79
CA LEU A 108 -4.46 45.79 18.67
C LEU A 108 -3.66 46.72 17.76
N ARG A 109 -4.31 47.36 16.79
CA ARG A 109 -3.66 48.17 15.77
C ARG A 109 -2.72 49.25 16.33
N PRO A 110 -3.16 50.16 17.22
CA PRO A 110 -2.27 51.21 17.73
C PRO A 110 -1.07 50.64 18.51
N LEU A 111 -1.24 49.50 19.18
CA LEU A 111 -0.20 48.85 19.96
C LEU A 111 0.88 48.23 19.06
N ILE A 112 0.46 47.55 17.99
CA ILE A 112 1.36 46.98 16.99
C ILE A 112 2.07 48.09 16.21
N ASP A 113 1.36 49.16 15.82
CA ASP A 113 1.96 50.31 15.15
C ASP A 113 3.03 50.99 16.03
N ALA A 114 2.76 51.12 17.34
CA ALA A 114 3.73 51.66 18.29
C ALA A 114 4.98 50.76 18.42
N ALA A 115 4.80 49.44 18.49
CA ALA A 115 5.89 48.49 18.54
C ALA A 115 6.81 48.61 17.30
N ILE A 116 6.22 48.66 16.10
CA ILE A 116 6.97 48.81 14.83
C ILE A 116 7.66 50.17 14.76
N LYS A 117 7.00 51.27 15.16
CA LYS A 117 7.62 52.60 15.18
C LYS A 117 8.80 52.68 16.15
N SER A 118 8.69 52.04 17.31
CA SER A 118 9.76 52.02 18.31
C SER A 118 10.97 51.18 17.88
N GLN A 119 10.74 50.10 17.13
CA GLN A 119 11.76 49.16 16.70
C GLN A 119 11.48 48.66 15.28
N PRO A 120 11.79 49.47 14.23
CA PRO A 120 11.44 49.14 12.85
C PRO A 120 12.01 47.81 12.35
N ASP A 121 13.20 47.43 12.83
CA ASP A 121 13.87 46.18 12.44
C ASP A 121 13.17 44.91 12.96
N VAL A 122 12.18 45.04 13.85
CA VAL A 122 11.45 43.89 14.43
C VAL A 122 10.94 42.94 13.36
N VAL A 123 10.49 43.45 12.21
CA VAL A 123 9.96 42.64 11.08
C VAL A 123 11.01 41.77 10.38
N LYS A 124 12.30 42.00 10.67
CA LYS A 124 13.44 41.22 10.16
C LYS A 124 14.12 40.38 11.24
N MET A 125 13.69 40.50 12.50
CA MET A 125 14.25 39.73 13.61
C MET A 125 13.82 38.26 13.59
N ALA A 126 14.37 37.46 14.49
CA ALA A 126 13.94 36.08 14.69
C ALA A 126 12.42 36.00 14.94
N LEU A 127 11.76 34.98 14.39
CA LEU A 127 10.30 34.80 14.50
C LEU A 127 9.80 34.78 15.95
N GLU A 128 10.63 34.26 16.86
CA GLU A 128 10.36 34.22 18.29
C GLU A 128 10.30 35.64 18.88
N VAL A 129 11.18 36.54 18.43
CA VAL A 129 11.20 37.95 18.84
C VAL A 129 10.03 38.69 18.20
N GLN A 130 9.76 38.44 16.92
CA GLN A 130 8.58 38.97 16.24
C GLN A 130 7.30 38.60 16.99
N LEU A 131 7.17 37.34 17.41
CA LEU A 131 5.98 36.84 18.12
C LEU A 131 5.77 37.60 19.41
N LEU A 132 6.82 37.74 20.20
CA LEU A 132 6.77 38.45 21.47
C LEU A 132 6.39 39.93 21.26
N LYS A 133 7.12 40.63 20.38
CA LYS A 133 6.99 42.08 20.20
C LYS A 133 5.73 42.51 19.47
N LEU A 134 5.30 41.75 18.46
CA LEU A 134 4.21 42.15 17.56
C LEU A 134 2.87 41.53 17.93
N ILE A 135 2.83 40.51 18.81
CA ILE A 135 1.57 39.87 19.18
C ILE A 135 1.45 39.74 20.69
N VAL A 136 2.37 39.05 21.36
CA VAL A 136 2.22 38.73 22.79
C VAL A 136 2.18 39.99 23.65
N GLU A 137 3.13 40.91 23.49
CA GLU A 137 3.19 42.17 24.24
C GLU A 137 1.93 43.03 23.98
N PRO A 138 1.50 43.28 22.72
CA PRO A 138 0.24 43.95 22.43
C PRO A 138 -1.00 43.32 23.06
N PHE A 139 -1.14 41.99 23.05
CA PHE A 139 -2.28 41.34 23.73
C PHE A 139 -2.21 41.50 25.25
N LYS A 140 -1.01 41.43 25.83
CA LYS A 140 -0.83 41.53 27.28
C LYS A 140 -1.02 42.94 27.83
N SER A 141 -1.03 43.98 26.98
CA SER A 141 -1.38 45.33 27.43
C SER A 141 -2.87 45.55 27.66
N PHE A 142 -3.74 44.59 27.30
CA PHE A 142 -5.16 44.67 27.64
C PHE A 142 -5.43 44.26 29.09
N GLU A 143 -6.16 45.09 29.82
CA GLU A 143 -6.57 44.81 31.21
C GLU A 143 -7.54 43.61 31.30
N ASN A 144 -8.37 43.40 30.27
CA ASN A 144 -9.43 42.38 30.27
C ASN A 144 -9.22 41.29 29.19
N LEU A 145 -7.99 40.75 29.10
CA LEU A 145 -7.65 39.70 28.13
C LEU A 145 -8.55 38.46 28.24
N ALA A 146 -8.98 38.10 29.46
CA ALA A 146 -9.81 36.93 29.72
C ALA A 146 -11.25 37.04 29.19
N THR A 147 -11.76 38.26 29.00
CA THR A 147 -13.12 38.50 28.48
C THR A 147 -13.12 38.81 26.99
N MET A 148 -11.95 38.94 26.36
CA MET A 148 -11.87 39.17 24.92
C MET A 148 -12.42 37.98 24.15
N PRO A 149 -13.22 38.20 23.08
CA PRO A 149 -13.76 37.09 22.32
C PRO A 149 -12.64 36.32 21.60
N ASN A 150 -12.67 35.00 21.73
CA ASN A 150 -11.70 34.10 21.13
C ASN A 150 -11.69 34.24 19.59
N ARG A 151 -10.52 34.41 18.97
CA ARG A 151 -10.37 34.43 17.51
C ARG A 151 -9.74 33.14 17.00
N LEU A 152 -10.23 32.65 15.85
CA LEU A 152 -9.64 31.52 15.16
C LEU A 152 -8.48 31.99 14.27
N VAL A 153 -7.34 31.30 14.37
CA VAL A 153 -6.21 31.42 13.45
C VAL A 153 -6.13 30.14 12.64
N ILE A 154 -6.27 30.24 11.32
CA ILE A 154 -6.21 29.07 10.42
C ILE A 154 -4.82 28.99 9.79
N VAL A 155 -4.13 27.88 9.98
CA VAL A 155 -2.81 27.61 9.40
C VAL A 155 -2.91 26.34 8.55
N ASP A 156 -2.86 26.50 7.23
CA ASP A 156 -2.97 25.39 6.29
C ASP A 156 -1.64 25.15 5.56
N GLY A 157 -1.35 23.88 5.30
CA GLY A 157 -0.19 23.46 4.51
C GLY A 157 1.14 23.52 5.25
N ILE A 158 1.20 23.35 6.59
CA ILE A 158 2.48 23.36 7.32
C ILE A 158 3.51 22.41 6.68
N ASP A 159 3.07 21.26 6.17
CA ASP A 159 3.90 20.29 5.44
C ASP A 159 4.53 20.82 4.13
N GLU A 160 4.08 21.97 3.64
CA GLU A 160 4.57 22.65 2.45
C GLU A 160 5.66 23.69 2.73
N CYS A 161 5.95 23.97 4.00
CA CYS A 161 6.99 24.90 4.43
C CYS A 161 8.39 24.26 4.31
N ILE A 162 9.29 24.81 3.48
CA ILE A 162 10.58 24.21 3.07
C ILE A 162 11.82 25.10 3.29
N ASN A 163 11.71 26.20 4.06
CA ASN A 163 12.83 27.09 4.45
C ASN A 163 13.65 27.66 3.28
N SER A 164 13.00 28.11 2.20
CA SER A 164 13.67 28.64 1.00
C SER A 164 14.52 29.89 1.21
N ASP A 165 14.28 30.64 2.29
CA ASP A 165 14.89 31.96 2.50
C ASP A 165 16.33 31.89 3.05
N ARG A 166 16.80 30.70 3.45
CA ARG A 166 18.22 30.47 3.71
C ARG A 166 18.90 30.06 2.40
N GLU A 167 19.41 31.03 1.66
CA GLU A 167 20.46 30.80 0.66
C GLU A 167 21.73 30.30 1.36
N SER A 168 21.77 29.02 1.76
CA SER A 168 22.99 28.43 2.33
C SER A 168 23.89 27.95 1.20
N LEU A 169 25.09 28.55 1.14
CA LEU A 169 26.27 28.29 0.30
C LEU A 169 26.80 26.82 0.33
N VAL A 170 26.07 25.89 0.94
CA VAL A 170 26.41 24.47 1.04
C VAL A 170 25.26 23.66 0.45
N LYS A 171 25.57 22.76 -0.49
CA LYS A 171 24.61 21.93 -1.24
C LYS A 171 23.49 21.38 -0.33
N LYS A 172 22.32 22.00 -0.49
CA LYS A 172 21.01 21.76 0.10
C LYS A 172 20.75 20.33 0.67
N LYS A 173 20.68 20.23 2.01
CA LYS A 173 20.01 19.13 2.74
C LYS A 173 18.51 19.44 2.90
N TYR A 174 17.80 19.56 1.77
CA TYR A 174 16.43 20.07 1.73
C TYR A 174 15.44 19.40 2.71
N ALA A 175 15.49 18.08 2.87
CA ALA A 175 14.52 17.38 3.72
C ALA A 175 14.73 17.65 5.21
N GLU A 176 15.99 17.65 5.68
CA GLU A 176 16.32 17.91 7.10
C GLU A 176 15.94 19.35 7.48
N ASP A 177 16.21 20.30 6.58
CA ASP A 177 15.86 21.71 6.79
C ASP A 177 14.33 21.93 6.80
N GLN A 178 13.59 21.18 5.98
CA GLN A 178 12.13 21.18 5.96
C GLN A 178 11.57 20.70 7.32
N GLU A 179 12.01 19.55 7.84
CA GLU A 179 11.51 19.03 9.12
C GLU A 179 11.71 20.06 10.26
N VAL A 180 12.91 20.64 10.35
CA VAL A 180 13.27 21.61 11.39
C VAL A 180 12.40 22.86 11.33
N VAL A 181 12.16 23.39 10.13
CA VAL A 181 11.35 24.60 9.97
C VAL A 181 9.87 24.36 10.24
N GLN A 182 9.34 23.20 9.86
CA GLN A 182 7.97 22.83 10.16
C GLN A 182 7.75 22.68 11.66
N ILE A 183 8.66 21.99 12.35
CA ILE A 183 8.66 21.88 13.82
C ILE A 183 8.74 23.26 14.47
N ARG A 184 9.59 24.17 13.95
CA ARG A 184 9.69 25.54 14.47
C ARG A 184 8.37 26.30 14.37
N VAL A 185 7.59 26.15 13.30
CA VAL A 185 6.26 26.76 13.18
C VAL A 185 5.31 26.21 14.25
N LEU A 186 5.31 24.90 14.48
CA LEU A 186 4.51 24.27 15.53
C LEU A 186 4.91 24.76 16.93
N ASP A 187 6.21 24.90 17.19
CA ASP A 187 6.73 25.44 18.45
C ASP A 187 6.33 26.90 18.65
N LEU A 188 6.30 27.71 17.59
CA LEU A 188 5.76 29.07 17.66
C LEU A 188 4.28 29.05 18.06
N ILE A 189 3.46 28.18 17.44
CA ILE A 189 2.04 28.00 17.79
C ILE A 189 1.88 27.58 19.26
N HIS A 190 2.70 26.64 19.74
CA HIS A 190 2.70 26.25 21.15
C HIS A 190 3.05 27.43 22.08
N ARG A 191 4.01 28.28 21.69
CA ARG A 191 4.34 29.50 22.47
C ARG A 191 3.17 30.47 22.54
N PHE A 192 2.38 30.65 21.47
CA PHE A 192 1.13 31.43 21.56
C PHE A 192 0.23 30.91 22.70
N GLN A 193 0.08 29.59 22.80
CA GLN A 193 -0.77 28.95 23.80
C GLN A 193 -0.24 29.10 25.22
N SER A 194 1.09 29.04 25.41
CA SER A 194 1.73 29.27 26.71
C SER A 194 1.47 30.66 27.31
N HIS A 195 1.06 31.62 26.48
CA HIS A 195 0.74 32.98 26.90
C HIS A 195 -0.75 33.21 27.16
N HIS A 196 -1.60 32.18 27.07
CA HIS A 196 -3.04 32.24 27.38
C HIS A 196 -3.78 33.34 26.60
N LEU A 197 -3.38 33.57 25.35
CA LEU A 197 -4.05 34.52 24.47
C LEU A 197 -5.43 33.98 24.04
N PRO A 198 -6.43 34.84 23.74
CA PRO A 198 -7.75 34.44 23.26
C PRO A 198 -7.70 34.03 21.78
N LEU A 199 -6.78 33.11 21.45
CA LEU A 199 -6.52 32.62 20.10
C LEU A 199 -6.59 31.10 20.08
N SER A 200 -7.45 30.57 19.22
CA SER A 200 -7.50 29.14 18.90
C SER A 200 -6.87 28.91 17.53
N PHE A 201 -6.16 27.80 17.35
CA PHE A 201 -5.48 27.49 16.09
C PHE A 201 -6.10 26.26 15.43
N LEU A 202 -6.54 26.42 14.19
CA LEU A 202 -6.86 25.30 13.31
C LEU A 202 -5.65 25.04 12.42
N ILE A 203 -4.97 23.93 12.65
CA ILE A 203 -3.84 23.47 11.85
C ILE A 203 -4.35 22.44 10.87
N LEU A 204 -4.07 22.62 9.58
CA LEU A 204 -4.31 21.63 8.55
C LEU A 204 -3.00 21.24 7.88
N SER A 205 -2.67 19.96 7.89
CA SER A 205 -1.44 19.46 7.27
C SER A 205 -1.55 18.01 6.84
N ARG A 206 -0.59 17.55 6.05
CA ARG A 206 -0.34 16.11 5.87
C ARG A 206 0.24 15.52 7.16
N PRO A 207 -0.01 14.22 7.45
CA PRO A 207 0.50 13.54 8.63
C PRO A 207 1.95 13.08 8.42
N GLU A 208 2.83 14.00 8.00
CA GLU A 208 4.27 13.73 7.90
C GLU A 208 4.80 13.21 9.23
N ALA A 209 5.72 12.24 9.21
CA ALA A 209 6.11 11.49 10.40
C ALA A 209 6.56 12.39 11.55
N TRP A 210 7.32 13.44 11.24
CA TRP A 210 7.84 14.39 12.22
C TRP A 210 6.76 15.35 12.74
N ILE A 211 5.82 15.81 11.90
CA ILE A 211 4.69 16.65 12.34
C ILE A 211 3.83 15.87 13.32
N LYS A 212 3.43 14.65 12.93
CA LYS A 212 2.59 13.78 13.76
C LYS A 212 3.26 13.51 15.12
N ARG A 213 4.50 13.04 15.10
CA ARG A 213 5.26 12.75 16.32
C ARG A 213 5.41 13.98 17.23
N HIS A 214 5.59 15.16 16.65
CA HIS A 214 5.74 16.39 17.43
C HIS A 214 4.42 16.83 18.08
N LEU A 215 3.31 16.78 17.33
CA LEU A 215 1.98 17.14 17.85
C LEU A 215 1.41 16.12 18.85
N GLU A 216 1.84 14.86 18.77
CA GLU A 216 1.51 13.81 19.74
C GLU A 216 2.46 13.80 20.96
N SER A 217 3.49 14.66 20.99
CA SER A 217 4.44 14.73 22.09
C SER A 217 3.85 15.40 23.34
N THR A 218 4.45 15.15 24.51
CA THR A 218 3.95 15.58 25.82
C THR A 218 3.58 17.07 25.92
N PRO A 219 4.38 18.04 25.40
CA PRO A 219 4.02 19.45 25.44
C PRO A 219 2.73 19.79 24.67
N PHE A 220 2.41 19.04 23.62
CA PHE A 220 1.26 19.29 22.75
C PHE A 220 0.04 18.46 23.11
N HIS A 221 0.22 17.32 23.79
CA HIS A 221 -0.85 16.36 24.12
C HIS A 221 -2.07 17.01 24.79
N ASP A 222 -1.85 17.94 25.71
CA ASP A 222 -2.91 18.59 26.49
C ASP A 222 -3.52 19.81 25.77
N VAL A 223 -2.89 20.28 24.69
CA VAL A 223 -3.26 21.50 23.97
C VAL A 223 -3.90 21.19 22.61
N VAL A 224 -3.49 20.09 21.98
CA VAL A 224 -3.85 19.70 20.61
C VAL A 224 -4.91 18.62 20.59
N GLU A 225 -5.97 18.85 19.81
CA GLU A 225 -6.96 17.86 19.43
C GLU A 225 -6.69 17.35 18.00
N PRO A 226 -6.19 16.11 17.82
CA PRO A 226 -5.99 15.54 16.50
C PRO A 226 -7.33 15.06 15.91
N VAL A 227 -7.54 15.36 14.63
CA VAL A 227 -8.70 14.92 13.85
C VAL A 227 -8.21 14.34 12.53
N ASN A 228 -8.41 13.03 12.34
CA ASN A 228 -8.08 12.38 11.08
C ASN A 228 -9.24 12.59 10.08
N LEU A 229 -9.03 13.45 9.09
CA LEU A 229 -10.01 13.75 8.04
C LEU A 229 -10.33 12.53 7.16
N TYR A 230 -9.46 11.51 7.15
CA TYR A 230 -9.74 10.24 6.49
C TYR A 230 -10.77 9.39 7.25
N GLU A 231 -10.69 9.37 8.58
CA GLU A 231 -11.59 8.58 9.44
C GLU A 231 -12.91 9.29 9.72
N VAL A 232 -12.92 10.63 9.63
CA VAL A 232 -14.11 11.43 9.92
C VAL A 232 -14.90 11.70 8.63
N GLY A 233 -16.12 11.18 8.61
CA GLY A 233 -17.08 11.36 7.51
C GLY A 233 -17.01 10.23 6.48
N ASP A 234 -17.83 10.35 5.44
CA ASP A 234 -17.88 9.36 4.35
C ASP A 234 -17.25 9.95 3.09
N HIS A 235 -15.94 9.75 2.95
CA HIS A 235 -15.19 10.29 1.83
C HIS A 235 -15.59 9.67 0.48
N MET A 236 -16.14 8.46 0.48
CA MET A 236 -16.63 7.81 -0.76
C MET A 236 -17.91 8.48 -1.21
N ASN A 237 -18.85 8.69 -0.29
CA ASN A 237 -20.09 9.40 -0.58
C ASN A 237 -19.84 10.87 -0.93
N ASP A 238 -18.88 11.54 -0.29
CA ASP A 238 -18.45 12.90 -0.66
C ASP A 238 -17.98 12.96 -2.12
N VAL A 239 -17.12 12.01 -2.54
CA VAL A 239 -16.66 11.92 -3.94
C VAL A 239 -17.81 11.58 -4.88
N LYS A 240 -18.71 10.66 -4.50
CA LYS A 240 -19.89 10.31 -5.30
C LYS A 240 -20.78 11.52 -5.57
N GLN A 241 -21.08 12.31 -4.53
CA GLN A 241 -21.86 13.54 -4.66
C GLN A 241 -21.18 14.56 -5.59
N PHE A 242 -19.88 14.79 -5.40
CA PHE A 242 -19.10 15.69 -6.27
C PHE A 242 -19.10 15.23 -7.73
N VAL A 243 -18.79 13.95 -7.98
CA VAL A 243 -18.72 13.37 -9.33
C VAL A 243 -20.06 13.49 -10.03
N ARG A 244 -21.16 13.07 -9.38
CA ARG A 244 -22.51 13.14 -9.98
C ARG A 244 -22.88 14.55 -10.38
N ALA A 245 -22.61 15.53 -9.51
CA ALA A 245 -22.96 16.91 -9.76
C ALA A 245 -22.12 17.54 -10.89
N GLU A 246 -20.82 17.26 -10.95
CA GLU A 246 -19.96 17.73 -12.03
C GLU A 246 -20.25 17.05 -13.37
N LEU A 247 -20.52 15.75 -13.40
CA LEU A 247 -20.97 15.05 -14.62
C LEU A 247 -22.29 15.63 -15.13
N SER A 248 -23.23 15.94 -14.23
CA SER A 248 -24.48 16.62 -14.57
C SER A 248 -24.24 18.02 -15.15
N ARG A 249 -23.26 18.77 -14.63
CA ARG A 249 -22.86 20.07 -15.17
C ARG A 249 -22.29 19.92 -16.59
N ILE A 250 -21.36 18.99 -16.78
CA ILE A 250 -20.72 18.73 -18.08
C ILE A 250 -21.76 18.31 -19.12
N ALA A 251 -22.69 17.41 -18.77
CA ALA A 251 -23.76 16.98 -19.67
C ALA A 251 -24.57 18.19 -20.20
N LYS A 252 -24.92 19.12 -19.31
CA LYS A 252 -25.64 20.35 -19.65
C LYS A 252 -24.80 21.27 -20.55
N CYS A 253 -23.52 21.48 -20.22
CA CYS A 253 -22.60 22.32 -20.99
C CYS A 253 -22.40 21.79 -22.42
N HIS A 254 -22.22 20.47 -22.57
CA HIS A 254 -22.00 19.81 -23.86
C HIS A 254 -23.30 19.47 -24.62
N ARG A 255 -24.47 19.85 -24.09
CA ARG A 255 -25.80 19.56 -24.66
C ARG A 255 -26.00 18.07 -24.96
N LEU A 256 -25.39 17.21 -24.15
CA LEU A 256 -25.70 15.79 -24.17
C LEU A 256 -27.18 15.65 -23.78
N LYS A 257 -27.90 14.69 -24.39
CA LYS A 257 -29.31 14.46 -24.02
C LYS A 257 -29.36 14.32 -22.50
N GLU A 258 -30.29 15.02 -21.86
CA GLU A 258 -30.67 14.72 -20.47
C GLU A 258 -31.22 13.29 -20.50
N THR A 259 -30.34 12.31 -20.34
CA THR A 259 -30.78 10.98 -20.01
C THR A 259 -31.16 11.05 -18.55
N ASP A 260 -32.42 10.75 -18.24
CA ASP A 260 -32.82 10.36 -16.88
C ASP A 260 -32.03 9.12 -16.38
N GLU A 261 -31.18 8.54 -17.23
CA GLU A 261 -30.18 7.51 -16.91
C GLU A 261 -28.89 8.13 -16.34
N GLU A 262 -28.49 7.61 -15.19
CA GLU A 262 -27.17 7.77 -14.56
C GLU A 262 -26.06 7.58 -15.62
N TRP A 263 -25.04 8.46 -15.64
CA TRP A 263 -23.94 8.33 -16.59
C TRP A 263 -23.40 6.89 -16.56
N PRO A 264 -23.27 6.17 -17.69
CA PRO A 264 -23.01 4.72 -17.66
C PRO A 264 -21.74 4.35 -16.90
N GLU A 265 -20.77 5.26 -16.87
CA GLU A 265 -19.48 5.13 -16.22
C GLU A 265 -19.38 5.77 -14.82
N GLU A 266 -20.44 6.40 -14.28
CA GLU A 266 -20.40 7.12 -12.99
C GLU A 266 -19.89 6.23 -11.86
N GLU A 267 -20.53 5.07 -11.66
CA GLU A 267 -20.20 4.18 -10.56
C GLU A 267 -18.76 3.63 -10.69
N ALA A 268 -18.34 3.31 -11.92
CA ALA A 268 -16.96 2.89 -12.19
C ALA A 268 -15.95 4.01 -11.91
N PHE A 269 -16.28 5.27 -12.21
CA PHE A 269 -15.43 6.42 -11.90
C PHE A 269 -15.35 6.69 -10.39
N VAL A 270 -16.48 6.60 -9.67
CA VAL A 270 -16.51 6.74 -8.20
C VAL A 270 -15.65 5.65 -7.55
N GLN A 271 -15.80 4.40 -7.99
CA GLN A 271 -14.97 3.30 -7.50
C GLN A 271 -13.49 3.52 -7.80
N LYS A 272 -13.15 3.90 -9.05
CA LYS A 272 -11.78 4.19 -9.47
C LYS A 272 -11.15 5.38 -8.73
N SER A 273 -11.95 6.28 -8.20
CA SER A 273 -11.46 7.42 -7.42
C SER A 273 -11.03 7.04 -6.01
N GLU A 274 -11.43 5.88 -5.48
CA GLU A 274 -11.04 5.37 -4.15
C GLU A 274 -11.23 6.41 -3.00
N GLY A 275 -12.16 7.36 -3.18
CA GLY A 275 -12.42 8.45 -2.22
C GLY A 275 -11.41 9.61 -2.26
N HIS A 276 -10.54 9.65 -3.26
CA HIS A 276 -9.48 10.63 -3.43
C HIS A 276 -9.94 11.83 -4.29
N MET A 277 -10.41 12.89 -3.62
CA MET A 277 -11.02 14.07 -4.26
C MET A 277 -10.11 14.75 -5.30
N VAL A 278 -8.78 14.79 -5.08
CA VAL A 278 -7.84 15.35 -6.07
C VAL A 278 -7.80 14.53 -7.36
N TYR A 279 -7.95 13.21 -7.30
CA TYR A 279 -8.03 12.40 -8.51
C TYR A 279 -9.36 12.64 -9.23
N ALA A 280 -10.49 12.59 -8.52
CA ALA A 280 -11.80 12.88 -9.08
C ALA A 280 -11.83 14.26 -9.77
N ALA A 281 -11.36 15.32 -9.10
CA ALA A 281 -11.28 16.66 -9.67
C ALA A 281 -10.29 16.75 -10.85
N THR A 282 -9.28 15.89 -10.92
CA THR A 282 -8.35 15.83 -12.06
C THR A 282 -9.01 15.19 -13.28
N VAL A 283 -9.76 14.10 -13.08
CA VAL A 283 -10.55 13.48 -14.14
C VAL A 283 -11.63 14.43 -14.65
N ILE A 284 -12.40 15.08 -13.77
CA ILE A 284 -13.43 16.06 -14.15
C ILE A 284 -12.82 17.17 -15.03
N ARG A 285 -11.71 17.78 -14.61
CA ARG A 285 -11.02 18.82 -15.42
C ARG A 285 -10.45 18.29 -16.74
N HIS A 286 -10.18 17.00 -16.85
CA HIS A 286 -9.69 16.42 -18.09
C HIS A 286 -10.81 16.13 -19.09
N ILE A 287 -11.99 15.72 -18.61
CA ILE A 287 -13.13 15.40 -19.47
C ILE A 287 -13.99 16.63 -19.79
N ASP A 288 -13.92 17.69 -18.99
CA ASP A 288 -14.50 19.01 -19.26
C ASP A 288 -13.62 19.77 -20.28
N ASP A 289 -13.42 19.15 -21.45
CA ASP A 289 -12.62 19.65 -22.56
C ASP A 289 -13.56 20.08 -23.70
N GLU A 290 -13.49 21.35 -24.10
CA GLU A 290 -14.33 21.92 -25.15
C GLU A 290 -14.16 21.23 -26.51
N TYR A 291 -13.03 20.55 -26.73
CA TYR A 291 -12.68 19.93 -28.00
C TYR A 291 -12.90 18.41 -28.03
N GLY A 292 -13.07 17.77 -26.87
CA GLY A 292 -13.24 16.32 -26.73
C GLY A 292 -14.69 15.89 -26.50
N ASP A 293 -14.96 14.59 -26.67
CA ASP A 293 -16.21 13.98 -26.17
C ASP A 293 -15.99 13.51 -24.72
N PRO A 294 -16.65 14.15 -23.72
CA PRO A 294 -16.47 13.80 -22.31
C PRO A 294 -16.77 12.34 -21.99
N CYS A 295 -17.75 11.74 -22.69
CA CYS A 295 -18.13 10.34 -22.49
C CYS A 295 -17.01 9.40 -22.96
N GLN A 296 -16.39 9.71 -24.10
CA GLN A 296 -15.30 8.91 -24.63
C GLN A 296 -14.04 9.06 -23.77
N LEU A 297 -13.69 10.28 -23.37
CA LEU A 297 -12.53 10.54 -22.50
C LEU A 297 -12.67 9.81 -21.15
N LEU A 298 -13.86 9.82 -20.54
CA LEU A 298 -14.10 9.07 -19.30
C LEU A 298 -14.01 7.56 -19.51
N LYS A 299 -14.58 7.04 -20.59
CA LYS A 299 -14.46 5.61 -20.97
C LYS A 299 -13.00 5.21 -21.15
N ASP A 300 -12.19 6.06 -21.77
CA ASP A 300 -10.77 5.78 -22.00
C ASP A 300 -9.97 5.77 -20.69
N ILE A 301 -10.30 6.67 -19.75
CA ILE A 301 -9.73 6.61 -18.40
C ILE A 301 -10.11 5.31 -17.71
N ILE A 302 -11.36 4.86 -17.80
CA ILE A 302 -11.82 3.68 -17.05
C ILE A 302 -11.29 2.39 -17.66
N LYS A 303 -11.43 2.22 -18.99
CA LYS A 303 -11.17 0.96 -19.69
C LYS A 303 -9.71 0.74 -20.05
N ASN A 304 -8.96 1.79 -20.37
CA ASN A 304 -7.59 1.62 -20.85
C ASN A 304 -6.60 1.56 -19.67
N SER A 305 -5.63 0.65 -19.78
CA SER A 305 -4.46 0.65 -18.90
C SER A 305 -3.68 1.97 -19.06
N PRO A 306 -3.07 2.53 -18.01
CA PRO A 306 -2.30 3.77 -18.08
C PRO A 306 -1.25 3.79 -19.19
N ALA A 307 -0.62 2.63 -19.44
CA ALA A 307 0.39 2.44 -20.50
C ALA A 307 -0.17 2.64 -21.93
N ASN A 308 -1.49 2.59 -22.10
CA ASN A 308 -2.19 2.72 -23.38
C ASN A 308 -3.03 4.02 -23.45
N ARG A 309 -2.73 5.03 -22.63
CA ARG A 309 -3.41 6.34 -22.64
C ARG A 309 -2.49 7.46 -23.16
N PRO A 310 -2.25 7.56 -24.48
CA PRO A 310 -1.41 8.63 -25.03
C PRO A 310 -1.90 10.04 -24.63
N ASP A 311 -3.22 10.23 -24.51
CA ASP A 311 -3.84 11.53 -24.23
C ASP A 311 -3.60 12.05 -22.81
N THR A 312 -3.43 11.15 -21.82
CA THR A 312 -3.14 11.57 -20.43
C THR A 312 -1.74 12.15 -20.26
N SER A 313 -0.82 11.82 -21.16
CA SER A 313 0.55 12.34 -21.19
C SER A 313 0.60 13.83 -21.57
N HIS A 314 -0.40 14.29 -22.35
CA HIS A 314 -0.54 15.67 -22.80
C HIS A 314 -1.61 16.45 -22.03
N SER A 315 -2.40 15.76 -21.19
CA SER A 315 -3.39 16.38 -20.33
C SER A 315 -2.72 17.26 -19.25
N THR A 316 -3.03 18.56 -19.27
CA THR A 316 -2.54 19.52 -18.28
C THR A 316 -3.02 19.19 -16.85
N PRO A 317 -4.28 18.75 -16.64
CA PRO A 317 -4.75 18.26 -15.33
C PRO A 317 -3.91 17.12 -14.75
N PHE A 318 -3.64 16.07 -15.53
CA PHE A 318 -2.83 14.93 -15.08
C PHE A 318 -1.36 15.30 -14.91
N SER A 319 -0.81 16.16 -15.78
CA SER A 319 0.56 16.67 -15.66
C SER A 319 0.79 17.38 -14.32
N SER A 320 -0.21 18.13 -13.85
CA SER A 320 -0.17 18.80 -12.55
C SER A 320 -0.19 17.81 -11.37
N LEU A 321 -1.00 16.73 -11.47
CA LEU A 321 -1.02 15.65 -10.48
C LEU A 321 0.32 14.91 -10.42
N TYR A 322 0.91 14.58 -11.58
CA TYR A 322 2.19 13.90 -11.63
C TYR A 322 3.34 14.79 -11.16
N GLU A 323 3.33 16.10 -11.43
CA GLU A 323 4.33 17.00 -10.87
C GLU A 323 4.23 17.07 -9.34
N LEU A 324 3.02 17.04 -8.78
CA LEU A 324 2.82 16.96 -7.34
C LEU A 324 3.39 15.65 -6.76
N TYR A 325 3.23 14.52 -7.44
CA TYR A 325 3.89 13.26 -7.05
C TYR A 325 5.41 13.37 -7.13
N ARG A 326 5.98 13.95 -8.20
CA ARG A 326 7.44 14.19 -8.30
C ARG A 326 7.94 15.07 -7.17
N GLN A 327 7.22 16.13 -6.81
CA GLN A 327 7.58 16.99 -5.68
C GLN A 327 7.60 16.24 -4.35
N ILE A 328 6.65 15.32 -4.13
CA ILE A 328 6.64 14.45 -2.95
C ILE A 328 7.84 13.51 -2.98
N MET A 329 8.15 12.89 -4.11
CA MET A 329 9.32 12.02 -4.25
C MET A 329 10.66 12.76 -4.04
N ARG A 330 10.74 14.04 -4.44
CA ARG A 330 11.90 14.91 -4.22
C ARG A 330 12.08 15.35 -2.78
N SER A 331 11.07 15.18 -1.91
CA SER A 331 11.21 15.44 -0.47
C SER A 331 12.20 14.47 0.18
N CYS A 332 12.42 13.29 -0.43
CA CYS A 332 13.40 12.33 0.05
C CYS A 332 14.84 12.81 -0.25
N PRO A 333 15.73 12.82 0.78
CA PRO A 333 17.14 13.14 0.59
C PRO A 333 17.76 12.28 -0.51
N GLU A 334 18.59 12.89 -1.36
CA GLU A 334 19.24 12.20 -2.48
C GLU A 334 19.99 10.93 -2.05
N ARG A 335 20.75 11.00 -0.95
CA ARG A 335 21.45 9.84 -0.34
C ARG A 335 20.54 8.68 0.08
N ASN A 336 19.24 8.92 0.27
CA ASN A 336 18.24 7.92 0.68
C ASN A 336 17.33 7.51 -0.48
N ARG A 337 17.39 8.19 -1.62
CA ARG A 337 16.47 7.99 -2.75
C ARG A 337 16.60 6.60 -3.39
N SER A 338 17.82 6.08 -3.52
CA SER A 338 18.04 4.72 -4.04
C SER A 338 17.32 3.67 -3.19
N LEU A 339 17.44 3.77 -1.87
CA LEU A 339 16.79 2.86 -0.94
C LEU A 339 15.26 3.01 -0.99
N MET A 340 14.76 4.25 -1.04
CA MET A 340 13.32 4.53 -1.19
C MET A 340 12.76 3.88 -2.47
N MET A 341 13.44 4.03 -3.60
CA MET A 341 13.03 3.42 -4.87
C MET A 341 13.06 1.89 -4.82
N GLU A 342 14.06 1.31 -4.15
CA GLU A 342 14.14 -0.13 -3.95
C GLU A 342 12.96 -0.66 -3.14
N VAL A 343 12.65 -0.02 -2.01
CA VAL A 343 11.55 -0.38 -1.12
C VAL A 343 10.19 -0.19 -1.82
N LEU A 344 10.00 0.90 -2.58
CA LEU A 344 8.79 1.10 -3.38
C LEU A 344 8.62 -0.01 -4.44
N GLY A 345 9.72 -0.44 -5.05
CA GLY A 345 9.72 -1.61 -5.94
C GLY A 345 9.22 -2.86 -5.24
N ASP A 346 9.73 -3.14 -4.04
CA ASP A 346 9.31 -4.31 -3.27
C ASP A 346 7.83 -4.22 -2.88
N VAL A 347 7.35 -3.04 -2.45
CA VAL A 347 5.94 -2.77 -2.15
C VAL A 347 5.05 -3.01 -3.36
N ILE A 348 5.43 -2.54 -4.55
CA ILE A 348 4.64 -2.73 -5.78
C ILE A 348 4.51 -4.22 -6.11
N VAL A 349 5.59 -4.99 -6.00
CA VAL A 349 5.55 -6.45 -6.24
C VAL A 349 4.63 -7.16 -5.25
N CYS A 350 4.62 -6.74 -3.99
CA CYS A 350 3.78 -7.33 -2.94
C CYS A 350 2.31 -6.95 -3.09
N SER A 351 2.02 -5.70 -3.43
CA SER A 351 0.65 -5.16 -3.59
C SER A 351 -0.15 -5.83 -4.71
N ASP A 352 0.50 -6.48 -5.66
CA ASP A 352 -0.15 -7.26 -6.71
C ASP A 352 -0.78 -8.58 -6.24
N ARG A 353 -0.60 -8.98 -4.97
CA ARG A 353 -0.66 -10.40 -4.64
C ARG A 353 -1.46 -10.76 -3.39
N PRO A 354 -2.35 -11.78 -3.49
CA PRO A 354 -3.20 -12.21 -2.40
C PRO A 354 -2.47 -12.88 -1.23
N ARG A 355 -1.24 -13.40 -1.40
CA ARG A 355 -0.50 -14.10 -0.32
C ARG A 355 0.31 -13.18 0.60
N PHE A 356 0.40 -11.89 0.26
CA PHE A 356 0.97 -10.85 1.11
C PHE A 356 -0.11 -10.12 1.94
N VAL A 357 -1.39 -10.51 1.79
CA VAL A 357 -2.57 -9.74 2.22
C VAL A 357 -2.67 -9.57 3.73
N GLU A 358 -2.08 -10.47 4.53
CA GLU A 358 -2.29 -10.49 5.98
C GLU A 358 -1.27 -9.71 6.81
N TYR A 359 -0.14 -9.31 6.21
CA TYR A 359 0.82 -8.51 6.94
C TYR A 359 0.38 -7.05 7.00
N ALA A 360 0.16 -6.57 8.22
CA ALA A 360 0.27 -5.17 8.58
C ALA A 360 1.48 -4.53 7.88
N HIS A 361 1.31 -3.38 7.23
CA HIS A 361 2.36 -2.84 6.36
C HIS A 361 3.72 -2.64 7.05
N ASN A 362 3.79 -2.27 8.34
CA ASN A 362 5.08 -2.18 9.04
C ASN A 362 5.73 -3.56 9.27
N ALA A 363 4.94 -4.58 9.59
CA ALA A 363 5.42 -5.95 9.71
C ALA A 363 5.92 -6.45 8.35
N ALA A 364 5.16 -6.21 7.28
CA ALA A 364 5.54 -6.54 5.91
C ALA A 364 6.85 -5.86 5.49
N LEU A 365 7.02 -4.56 5.79
CA LEU A 365 8.27 -3.85 5.53
C LEU A 365 9.45 -4.44 6.31
N GLY A 366 9.23 -4.90 7.54
CA GLY A 366 10.25 -5.60 8.34
C GLY A 366 10.65 -6.94 7.74
N VAL A 367 9.69 -7.71 7.22
CA VAL A 367 9.94 -8.95 6.48
C VAL A 367 10.72 -8.66 5.19
N LEU A 368 10.32 -7.63 4.44
CA LEU A 368 11.00 -7.20 3.21
C LEU A 368 12.40 -6.66 3.48
N ASP A 369 12.65 -6.03 4.63
CA ASP A 369 14.00 -5.64 5.02
C ASP A 369 14.88 -6.87 5.21
N ARG A 370 14.42 -7.89 5.93
CA ARG A 370 15.17 -9.15 6.12
C ARG A 370 15.40 -9.87 4.78
N LEU A 371 14.35 -10.00 3.98
CA LEU A 371 14.43 -10.65 2.66
C LEU A 371 15.44 -9.95 1.75
N SER A 372 15.41 -8.61 1.70
CA SER A 372 16.36 -7.81 0.90
C SER A 372 17.70 -7.57 1.61
N ARG A 373 17.96 -8.22 2.75
CA ARG A 373 19.18 -8.09 3.58
C ARG A 373 19.49 -6.65 4.01
N ARG A 374 18.45 -5.85 4.19
CA ARG A 374 18.53 -4.48 4.71
C ARG A 374 18.55 -4.50 6.25
N PRO A 375 19.20 -3.53 6.89
CA PRO A 375 19.09 -3.37 8.35
C PRO A 375 17.63 -3.23 8.79
N PRO A 376 17.23 -3.76 9.95
CA PRO A 376 15.86 -3.66 10.43
C PRO A 376 15.34 -2.21 10.50
N GLY A 377 14.14 -2.00 9.94
CA GLY A 377 13.47 -0.69 9.90
C GLY A 377 14.00 0.26 8.82
N SER A 378 14.80 -0.25 7.88
CA SER A 378 15.26 0.52 6.72
C SER A 378 14.11 0.90 5.80
N GLY A 379 13.17 -0.02 5.54
CA GLY A 379 11.99 0.24 4.72
C GLY A 379 11.14 1.38 5.24
N VAL A 380 10.80 1.33 6.53
CA VAL A 380 10.02 2.40 7.21
C VAL A 380 10.76 3.74 7.15
N LYS A 381 12.07 3.75 7.40
CA LYS A 381 12.88 4.98 7.32
C LYS A 381 12.96 5.53 5.89
N ALA A 382 13.02 4.66 4.89
CA ALA A 382 13.11 5.05 3.48
C ALA A 382 11.81 5.66 2.96
N LEU A 383 10.66 5.18 3.44
CA LEU A 383 9.33 5.66 3.04
C LEU A 383 8.80 6.82 3.89
N ARG A 384 9.50 7.19 4.96
CA ARG A 384 9.17 8.32 5.86
C ARG A 384 8.77 9.62 5.14
N PRO A 385 9.42 10.06 4.04
CA PRO A 385 9.06 11.31 3.35
C PRO A 385 7.80 11.24 2.48
N LEU A 386 7.18 10.05 2.36
CA LEU A 386 6.10 9.77 1.42
C LEU A 386 4.73 9.61 2.09
N HIS A 387 4.56 10.04 3.35
CA HIS A 387 3.29 9.96 4.09
C HIS A 387 2.14 10.76 3.42
N ALA A 388 2.47 11.61 2.46
CA ALA A 388 1.50 12.28 1.60
C ALA A 388 0.75 11.34 0.64
N VAL A 389 1.38 10.23 0.22
CA VAL A 389 0.87 9.27 -0.79
C VAL A 389 0.86 7.81 -0.28
N LEU A 390 1.45 7.57 0.90
CA LEU A 390 1.38 6.32 1.63
C LEU A 390 0.54 6.45 2.90
N ARG A 391 -0.22 5.41 3.24
CA ARG A 391 -0.92 5.30 4.51
C ARG A 391 0.08 5.11 5.64
N VAL A 392 -0.15 5.81 6.74
CA VAL A 392 0.69 5.73 7.94
C VAL A 392 0.02 4.82 8.94
N GLY A 393 0.72 3.76 9.30
CA GLY A 393 0.32 2.86 10.34
C GLY A 393 0.41 3.37 11.77
N ARG A 394 -0.31 2.68 12.66
CA ARG A 394 -0.15 2.72 14.11
C ARG A 394 0.30 1.35 14.64
N GLY A 395 1.22 0.68 13.96
CA GLY A 395 1.75 -0.61 14.40
C GLY A 395 0.67 -1.69 14.35
N ASN A 396 0.00 -1.97 15.47
CA ASN A 396 -0.99 -3.06 15.58
C ASN A 396 -2.35 -2.75 14.93
N GLU A 397 -2.62 -1.50 14.51
CA GLU A 397 -3.83 -1.10 13.76
C GLU A 397 -3.57 -0.97 12.25
N ASP A 398 -2.41 -1.45 11.78
CA ASP A 398 -1.97 -1.30 10.42
C ASP A 398 -2.84 -2.10 9.45
N SER A 399 -3.34 -1.41 8.42
CA SER A 399 -3.92 -2.09 7.26
C SER A 399 -2.86 -2.92 6.52
N SER A 400 -3.34 -3.91 5.78
CA SER A 400 -2.57 -4.71 4.81
C SER A 400 -1.64 -3.86 3.96
N ILE A 401 -0.44 -4.37 3.64
CA ILE A 401 0.52 -3.72 2.73
C ILE A 401 -0.08 -3.36 1.37
N ASN A 402 -1.09 -4.09 0.89
CA ASN A 402 -1.76 -3.80 -0.38
C ASN A 402 -2.52 -2.45 -0.35
N LYS A 403 -2.89 -1.98 0.85
CA LYS A 403 -3.52 -0.68 1.08
C LYS A 403 -2.51 0.41 1.43
N LEU A 404 -1.21 0.13 1.36
CA LEU A 404 -0.17 1.10 1.74
C LEU A 404 -0.20 2.33 0.82
N LEU A 405 -0.44 2.15 -0.48
CA LEU A 405 -0.65 3.27 -1.39
C LEU A 405 -2.05 3.85 -1.14
N ILE A 406 -2.15 5.18 -1.04
CA ILE A 406 -3.43 5.84 -0.77
C ILE A 406 -4.38 5.77 -1.95
N HIS A 407 -3.83 5.86 -3.17
CA HIS A 407 -4.59 5.83 -4.41
C HIS A 407 -3.81 5.12 -5.52
N SER A 408 -4.51 4.32 -6.32
CA SER A 408 -3.92 3.58 -7.46
C SER A 408 -3.15 4.47 -8.45
N SER A 409 -3.58 5.70 -8.73
CA SER A 409 -2.86 6.62 -9.64
C SER A 409 -1.42 6.93 -9.25
N PHE A 410 -1.05 6.84 -7.97
CA PHE A 410 0.36 6.97 -7.57
C PHE A 410 1.18 5.75 -7.99
N ARG A 411 0.58 4.56 -7.94
CA ARG A 411 1.17 3.34 -8.49
C ARG A 411 1.37 3.46 -10.00
N GLU A 412 0.32 3.91 -10.71
CA GLU A 412 0.38 4.15 -12.16
C GLU A 412 1.54 5.10 -12.53
N PHE A 413 1.72 6.16 -11.74
CA PHE A 413 2.84 7.08 -11.86
C PHE A 413 4.21 6.39 -11.69
N LEU A 414 4.38 5.59 -10.63
CA LEU A 414 5.65 4.88 -10.36
C LEU A 414 5.99 3.86 -11.45
N GLU A 415 5.00 3.16 -11.99
CA GLU A 415 5.21 2.11 -13.01
C GLU A 415 5.40 2.68 -14.42
N SER A 416 5.18 3.98 -14.63
CA SER A 416 5.20 4.62 -15.96
C SER A 416 6.41 5.55 -16.14
N PRO A 417 7.46 5.15 -16.90
CA PRO A 417 8.69 5.93 -17.03
C PRO A 417 8.51 7.34 -17.62
N HIS A 418 7.54 7.51 -18.52
CA HIS A 418 7.21 8.80 -19.14
C HIS A 418 6.50 9.76 -18.17
N LEU A 419 5.91 9.26 -17.09
CA LEU A 419 5.23 10.06 -16.07
C LEU A 419 6.16 10.39 -14.91
N SER A 420 6.91 9.40 -14.41
CA SER A 420 7.75 9.57 -13.21
C SER A 420 9.20 9.96 -13.48
N PHE A 421 9.69 9.79 -14.71
CA PHE A 421 11.07 10.08 -15.10
C PHE A 421 12.10 9.39 -14.20
N GLU A 422 12.84 10.14 -13.39
CA GLU A 422 13.83 9.65 -12.43
C GLU A 422 13.23 8.77 -11.31
N PHE A 423 11.91 8.83 -11.12
CA PHE A 423 11.18 8.06 -10.12
C PHE A 423 10.44 6.85 -10.70
N ALA A 424 10.82 6.42 -11.91
CA ALA A 424 10.27 5.21 -12.51
C ALA A 424 10.77 3.97 -11.75
N VAL A 425 9.83 3.18 -11.26
CA VAL A 425 10.10 1.88 -10.66
C VAL A 425 10.09 0.83 -11.76
N ASP A 426 11.25 0.20 -11.97
CA ASP A 426 11.34 -0.98 -12.80
C ASP A 426 10.82 -2.20 -12.01
N ALA A 427 9.54 -2.51 -12.22
CA ALA A 427 8.88 -3.64 -11.59
C ALA A 427 9.53 -4.98 -11.96
N ASN A 428 10.09 -5.12 -13.16
CA ASN A 428 10.76 -6.35 -13.60
C ASN A 428 12.09 -6.54 -12.88
N LYS A 429 12.87 -5.46 -12.72
CA LYS A 429 14.08 -5.47 -11.90
C LYS A 429 13.78 -5.76 -10.43
N ALA A 430 12.70 -5.20 -9.88
CA ALA A 430 12.27 -5.49 -8.50
C ALA A 430 11.85 -6.95 -8.32
N LYS A 431 11.06 -7.52 -9.26
CA LYS A 431 10.66 -8.94 -9.26
C LYS A 431 11.88 -9.86 -9.35
N ALA A 432 12.82 -9.59 -10.25
CA ALA A 432 14.04 -10.38 -10.40
C ALA A 432 14.90 -10.35 -9.13
N ARG A 433 15.06 -9.17 -8.52
CA ARG A 433 15.77 -9.01 -7.24
C ARG A 433 15.10 -9.79 -6.12
N LEU A 434 13.79 -9.63 -5.93
CA LEU A 434 13.04 -10.33 -4.88
C LEU A 434 13.07 -11.85 -5.07
N LEU A 435 12.90 -12.34 -6.30
CA LEU A 435 13.02 -13.77 -6.57
C LEU A 435 14.43 -14.28 -6.23
N SER A 436 15.46 -13.54 -6.64
CA SER A 436 16.85 -13.87 -6.33
C SER A 436 17.11 -13.96 -4.82
N THR A 437 16.57 -13.02 -4.03
CA THR A 437 16.73 -13.02 -2.58
C THR A 437 15.87 -14.08 -1.89
N MET A 438 14.67 -14.38 -2.42
CA MET A 438 13.85 -15.50 -1.95
C MET A 438 14.59 -16.83 -2.10
N LEU A 439 15.18 -17.10 -3.27
CA LEU A 439 15.98 -18.30 -3.51
C LEU A 439 17.18 -18.35 -2.55
N ASP A 440 17.84 -17.22 -2.31
CA ASP A 440 18.93 -17.18 -1.32
C ASP A 440 18.44 -17.51 0.10
N ARG A 441 17.29 -17.00 0.53
CA ARG A 441 16.74 -17.30 1.86
C ARG A 441 16.33 -18.77 1.99
N MET A 442 15.83 -19.37 0.91
CA MET A 442 15.49 -20.79 0.86
C MET A 442 16.70 -21.71 1.08
N THR A 443 17.94 -21.26 0.83
CA THR A 443 19.14 -22.06 1.14
C THR A 443 19.29 -22.42 2.63
N SER A 444 18.64 -21.67 3.52
CA SER A 444 18.61 -21.97 4.96
C SER A 444 17.67 -23.12 5.31
N VAL A 445 16.78 -23.52 4.40
CA VAL A 445 15.83 -24.62 4.58
C VAL A 445 16.48 -25.91 4.10
N ILE A 446 16.87 -26.74 5.07
CA ILE A 446 17.47 -28.06 4.84
C ILE A 446 16.67 -29.12 5.59
N THR A 447 16.90 -30.39 5.27
CA THR A 447 16.22 -31.53 5.92
C THR A 447 16.22 -31.44 7.46
N ASP A 448 17.31 -30.99 8.09
CA ASP A 448 17.41 -30.82 9.55
C ASP A 448 16.49 -29.74 10.13
N THR A 449 16.06 -28.79 9.30
CA THR A 449 15.13 -27.74 9.73
C THR A 449 13.68 -28.22 9.81
N ILE A 450 13.36 -29.40 9.24
CA ILE A 450 12.00 -29.96 9.23
C ILE A 450 11.51 -30.12 10.68
N GLY A 451 10.44 -29.39 11.02
CA GLY A 451 9.88 -29.37 12.38
C GLY A 451 10.27 -28.16 13.24
N SER A 452 11.21 -27.33 12.80
CA SER A 452 11.51 -26.04 13.43
C SER A 452 10.59 -24.92 12.94
N LYS A 453 10.37 -23.90 13.78
CA LYS A 453 9.65 -22.69 13.38
C LYS A 453 10.56 -21.82 12.52
N LEU A 454 10.11 -21.53 11.29
CA LEU A 454 10.84 -20.68 10.34
C LEU A 454 10.64 -19.19 10.63
N GLU A 455 11.61 -18.38 10.20
CA GLU A 455 11.48 -16.91 10.17
C GLU A 455 10.47 -16.48 9.10
N ASP A 456 9.71 -15.41 9.35
CA ASP A 456 8.61 -14.99 8.46
C ASP A 456 9.06 -14.71 7.02
N ASP A 457 10.30 -14.23 6.81
CA ASP A 457 10.84 -13.96 5.47
C ASP A 457 11.23 -15.24 4.72
N VAL A 458 11.56 -16.32 5.43
CA VAL A 458 11.75 -17.65 4.83
C VAL A 458 10.40 -18.24 4.43
N VAL A 459 9.40 -18.16 5.32
CA VAL A 459 8.02 -18.57 5.00
C VAL A 459 7.49 -17.80 3.80
N LEU A 460 7.74 -16.48 3.75
CA LEU A 460 7.36 -15.64 2.63
C LEU A 460 8.03 -16.09 1.32
N ALA A 461 9.32 -16.42 1.36
CA ALA A 461 10.05 -16.91 0.19
C ALA A 461 9.46 -18.23 -0.32
N LEU A 462 9.25 -19.20 0.57
CA LEU A 462 8.67 -20.51 0.25
C LEU A 462 7.29 -20.42 -0.41
N ASN A 463 6.46 -19.46 0.02
CA ASN A 463 5.09 -19.31 -0.46
C ASN A 463 4.95 -18.51 -1.77
N ASN A 464 6.00 -17.86 -2.26
CA ASN A 464 5.89 -16.89 -3.36
C ASN A 464 6.90 -17.05 -4.50
N TRP A 465 8.00 -17.80 -4.33
CA TRP A 465 9.08 -17.88 -5.32
C TRP A 465 8.60 -18.42 -6.68
N ASN A 466 7.84 -19.52 -6.70
CA ASN A 466 7.39 -20.19 -7.94
C ASN A 466 6.48 -19.27 -8.77
N ARG A 467 5.67 -18.48 -8.10
CA ARG A 467 4.73 -17.57 -8.73
C ARG A 467 5.40 -16.34 -9.31
N LEU A 468 6.45 -15.85 -8.65
CA LEU A 468 7.31 -14.82 -9.24
C LEU A 468 8.09 -15.37 -10.44
N TRP A 469 8.50 -16.63 -10.37
CA TRP A 469 9.14 -17.33 -11.48
C TRP A 469 8.22 -17.43 -12.70
N GLU A 470 7.01 -17.96 -12.51
CA GLU A 470 6.04 -18.19 -13.59
C GLU A 470 5.75 -16.91 -14.39
N ARG A 471 5.40 -15.83 -13.69
CA ARG A 471 5.17 -14.53 -14.35
C ARG A 471 6.45 -13.87 -14.87
N GLY A 472 7.60 -14.31 -14.38
CA GLY A 472 8.90 -13.93 -14.90
C GLY A 472 9.15 -14.44 -16.32
N LYS A 473 8.59 -15.60 -16.70
CA LYS A 473 8.78 -16.24 -18.02
C LYS A 473 8.50 -15.28 -19.18
N GLY A 474 7.40 -14.53 -19.10
CA GLY A 474 7.01 -13.55 -20.11
C GLY A 474 7.75 -12.20 -20.04
N THR A 475 8.52 -11.96 -18.98
CA THR A 475 9.06 -10.63 -18.64
C THR A 475 10.58 -10.67 -18.40
N PHE A 476 11.05 -10.65 -17.15
CA PHE A 476 12.46 -10.51 -16.80
C PHE A 476 13.28 -11.79 -17.03
N LEU A 477 12.66 -12.98 -17.09
CA LEU A 477 13.36 -14.23 -17.40
C LEU A 477 13.67 -14.39 -18.89
N LYS A 478 13.18 -13.50 -19.77
CA LYS A 478 13.65 -13.40 -21.16
C LYS A 478 15.13 -13.01 -21.26
N SER A 479 15.67 -12.35 -20.23
CA SER A 479 17.09 -12.06 -20.14
C SER A 479 17.86 -13.34 -19.80
N LYS A 480 18.64 -13.86 -20.75
CA LYS A 480 19.46 -15.07 -20.58
C LYS A 480 20.34 -15.03 -19.33
N THR A 481 20.99 -13.89 -19.06
CA THR A 481 21.85 -13.72 -17.88
C THR A 481 21.04 -13.83 -16.60
N THR A 482 19.91 -13.13 -16.53
CA THR A 482 19.02 -13.14 -15.35
C THR A 482 18.45 -14.54 -15.10
N CYS A 483 17.98 -15.21 -16.14
CA CYS A 483 17.44 -16.57 -16.04
C CYS A 483 18.52 -17.57 -15.60
N SER A 484 19.71 -17.52 -16.20
CA SER A 484 20.83 -18.40 -15.83
C SER A 484 21.27 -18.20 -14.38
N ASP A 485 21.38 -16.95 -13.93
CA ASP A 485 21.76 -16.63 -12.55
C ASP A 485 20.75 -17.17 -11.53
N LEU A 486 19.45 -17.00 -11.79
CA LEU A 486 18.38 -17.49 -10.92
C LEU A 486 18.31 -19.02 -10.91
N ILE A 487 18.48 -19.67 -12.06
CA ILE A 487 18.47 -21.14 -12.17
C ILE A 487 19.64 -21.75 -11.40
N ASN A 488 20.84 -21.17 -11.51
CA ASN A 488 22.00 -21.65 -10.77
C ASN A 488 21.81 -21.57 -9.25
N LYS A 489 20.90 -20.69 -8.77
CA LYS A 489 20.50 -20.65 -7.35
C LYS A 489 19.51 -21.74 -6.96
N VAL A 490 18.72 -22.28 -7.89
CA VAL A 490 17.75 -23.36 -7.62
C VAL A 490 18.44 -24.70 -7.45
N ILE A 491 19.47 -25.00 -8.25
CA ILE A 491 20.21 -26.27 -8.24
C ILE A 491 20.69 -26.71 -6.84
N PRO A 492 21.32 -25.85 -6.02
CA PRO A 492 21.81 -26.25 -4.70
C PRO A 492 20.74 -26.30 -3.61
N LEU A 493 19.48 -25.92 -3.89
CA LEU A 493 18.43 -25.93 -2.87
C LEU A 493 18.04 -27.36 -2.49
N ASP A 494 17.83 -27.59 -1.20
CA ASP A 494 17.09 -28.77 -0.72
C ASP A 494 15.60 -28.54 -1.00
N LEU A 495 15.20 -28.71 -2.26
CA LEU A 495 13.81 -28.50 -2.69
C LEU A 495 12.86 -29.47 -1.97
N THR A 496 13.34 -30.65 -1.55
CA THR A 496 12.55 -31.60 -0.76
C THR A 496 12.15 -30.97 0.57
N ALA A 497 13.12 -30.44 1.31
CA ALA A 497 12.85 -29.74 2.58
C ALA A 497 12.01 -28.48 2.37
N CYS A 498 12.27 -27.72 1.30
CA CYS A 498 11.49 -26.53 0.96
C CYS A 498 10.01 -26.87 0.76
N ILE A 499 9.70 -27.89 -0.07
CA ILE A 499 8.32 -28.31 -0.35
C ILE A 499 7.61 -28.74 0.93
N ILE A 500 8.25 -29.59 1.75
CA ILE A 500 7.68 -30.06 3.02
C ILE A 500 7.37 -28.86 3.94
N GLN A 501 8.32 -27.94 4.08
CA GLN A 501 8.16 -26.78 4.95
C GLN A 501 7.13 -25.77 4.44
N THR A 502 6.94 -25.65 3.12
CA THR A 502 5.88 -24.82 2.53
C THR A 502 4.51 -25.24 3.08
N TYR A 503 4.16 -26.54 3.02
CA TYR A 503 2.87 -27.02 3.52
C TYR A 503 2.76 -26.96 5.05
N ARG A 504 3.87 -27.20 5.78
CA ARG A 504 3.89 -27.05 7.25
C ARG A 504 3.71 -25.61 7.71
N SER A 505 4.01 -24.63 6.86
CA SER A 505 3.90 -23.21 7.17
C SER A 505 2.56 -22.59 6.73
N VAL A 506 1.63 -23.39 6.20
CA VAL A 506 0.28 -22.93 5.81
C VAL A 506 -0.53 -22.63 7.08
N PRO A 507 -1.00 -21.38 7.29
CA PRO A 507 -1.79 -21.04 8.46
C PRO A 507 -3.17 -21.72 8.41
N PRO A 508 -3.75 -22.14 9.55
CA PRO A 508 -5.10 -22.70 9.61
C PRO A 508 -6.18 -21.62 9.44
N GLY A 509 -7.29 -21.96 8.77
CA GLY A 509 -8.50 -21.13 8.70
C GLY A 509 -8.45 -20.03 7.65
N LEU A 510 -7.57 -20.15 6.66
CA LEU A 510 -7.49 -19.25 5.52
C LEU A 510 -8.07 -19.91 4.29
N ASP A 511 -8.98 -19.20 3.62
CA ASP A 511 -9.62 -19.60 2.37
C ASP A 511 -8.63 -19.51 1.19
N TRP A 512 -7.58 -20.33 1.23
CA TRP A 512 -6.63 -20.47 0.13
C TRP A 512 -7.35 -21.19 -1.01
N ASN A 513 -7.95 -20.41 -1.90
CA ASN A 513 -8.48 -20.91 -3.16
C ASN A 513 -7.41 -21.58 -4.05
N PHE A 514 -6.10 -21.42 -3.73
CA PHE A 514 -4.97 -21.92 -4.52
C PHE A 514 -3.79 -22.33 -3.62
N SER A 515 -3.15 -23.47 -3.90
CA SER A 515 -1.97 -23.97 -3.18
C SER A 515 -0.79 -22.98 -3.24
N PRO A 516 0.07 -22.86 -2.18
CA PRO A 516 1.35 -22.16 -2.26
C PRO A 516 2.22 -22.57 -3.46
N LEU A 517 2.09 -23.81 -3.92
CA LEU A 517 2.83 -24.35 -5.05
C LEU A 517 2.01 -24.44 -6.35
N ASP A 518 0.80 -23.85 -6.41
CA ASP A 518 -0.11 -23.86 -7.56
C ASP A 518 0.58 -23.69 -8.92
N GLU A 519 1.37 -22.64 -9.11
CA GLU A 519 2.00 -22.31 -10.39
C GLU A 519 3.03 -23.38 -10.82
N LEU A 520 3.57 -24.16 -9.87
CA LEU A 520 4.44 -25.31 -10.16
C LEU A 520 3.63 -26.50 -10.70
N PHE A 521 2.36 -26.62 -10.34
CA PHE A 521 1.48 -27.75 -10.69
C PHE A 521 0.42 -27.43 -11.76
N ASP A 522 0.18 -26.15 -12.07
CA ASP A 522 -0.84 -25.69 -13.01
C ASP A 522 -0.59 -26.12 -14.46
N THR A 523 0.68 -26.32 -14.85
CA THR A 523 1.06 -26.71 -16.22
C THR A 523 0.67 -28.15 -16.59
N ARG A 524 0.04 -28.93 -15.68
CA ARG A 524 -0.20 -30.39 -15.79
C ARG A 524 1.07 -31.23 -16.01
N LYS A 525 2.23 -30.58 -16.07
CA LYS A 525 3.57 -31.14 -16.18
C LYS A 525 4.55 -30.28 -15.38
N PRO A 526 4.56 -30.40 -14.04
CA PRO A 526 5.59 -29.83 -13.19
C PRO A 526 7.03 -29.98 -13.72
N SER A 527 7.33 -31.06 -14.44
CA SER A 527 8.63 -31.25 -15.09
C SER A 527 9.01 -30.15 -16.09
N GLU A 528 8.04 -29.53 -16.74
CA GLU A 528 8.25 -28.52 -17.78
C GLU A 528 8.33 -27.09 -17.22
N PHE A 529 8.04 -26.89 -15.92
CA PHE A 529 7.97 -25.57 -15.28
C PHE A 529 9.21 -24.70 -15.53
N PHE A 530 10.42 -25.26 -15.38
CA PHE A 530 11.66 -24.55 -15.64
C PHE A 530 12.05 -24.52 -17.12
N VAL A 531 11.62 -25.52 -17.90
CA VAL A 531 11.96 -25.69 -19.32
C VAL A 531 11.30 -24.62 -20.18
N GLU A 532 10.01 -24.36 -19.96
CA GLU A 532 9.26 -23.31 -20.67
C GLU A 532 9.90 -21.91 -20.53
N SER A 533 10.67 -21.69 -19.46
CA SER A 533 11.40 -20.43 -19.24
C SER A 533 12.61 -20.27 -20.18
N MET A 534 13.07 -21.36 -20.81
CA MET A 534 14.35 -21.47 -21.55
C MET A 534 14.19 -21.83 -23.03
N GLU A 535 13.03 -22.34 -23.45
CA GLU A 535 12.74 -22.66 -24.87
C GLU A 535 12.72 -21.42 -25.78
N LEU A 536 12.76 -20.21 -25.22
CA LEU A 536 12.73 -18.96 -25.96
C LEU A 536 14.02 -18.64 -26.75
N ASP A 537 15.13 -19.35 -26.53
CA ASP A 537 16.46 -18.92 -27.03
C ASP A 537 17.25 -20.00 -27.83
N GLY A 538 16.75 -21.23 -27.94
CA GLY A 538 17.32 -22.29 -28.80
C GLY A 538 18.77 -22.74 -28.49
N CYS A 539 19.35 -22.35 -27.35
CA CYS A 539 20.75 -22.58 -27.01
C CYS A 539 20.99 -23.94 -26.29
N PRO A 540 21.90 -24.81 -26.77
CA PRO A 540 22.14 -26.15 -26.19
C PRO A 540 22.60 -26.15 -24.72
N ASP A 541 23.46 -25.22 -24.31
CA ASP A 541 23.96 -25.15 -22.93
C ASP A 541 22.85 -24.79 -21.93
N THR A 542 21.89 -24.01 -22.38
CA THR A 542 20.74 -23.55 -21.59
C THR A 542 19.75 -24.71 -21.37
N LEU A 543 19.50 -25.51 -22.40
CA LEU A 543 18.71 -26.75 -22.30
C LEU A 543 19.31 -27.78 -21.34
N SER A 544 20.63 -27.96 -21.33
CA SER A 544 21.32 -28.87 -20.40
C SER A 544 21.10 -28.47 -18.94
N ILE A 545 21.16 -27.18 -18.63
CA ILE A 545 20.90 -26.66 -17.28
C ILE A 545 19.41 -26.79 -16.93
N ALA A 546 18.51 -26.52 -17.87
CA ALA A 546 17.06 -26.71 -17.71
C ALA A 546 16.74 -28.14 -17.25
N HIS A 547 17.28 -29.13 -17.97
CA HIS A 547 17.08 -30.54 -17.67
C HIS A 547 17.61 -30.93 -16.28
N LYS A 548 18.74 -30.35 -15.85
CA LYS A 548 19.27 -30.59 -14.49
C LYS A 548 18.31 -30.08 -13.41
N VAL A 549 17.78 -28.87 -13.55
CA VAL A 549 16.82 -28.32 -12.58
C VAL A 549 15.50 -29.08 -12.62
N THR A 550 14.99 -29.41 -13.80
CA THR A 550 13.78 -30.25 -13.95
C THR A 550 13.96 -31.60 -13.26
N SER A 551 15.08 -32.28 -13.49
CA SER A 551 15.38 -33.56 -12.84
C SER A 551 15.48 -33.42 -11.31
N HIS A 552 16.12 -32.35 -10.83
CA HIS A 552 16.22 -32.03 -9.40
C HIS A 552 14.84 -31.77 -8.78
N ALA A 553 14.01 -30.94 -9.40
CA ALA A 553 12.65 -30.64 -8.95
C ALA A 553 11.78 -31.90 -8.92
N ARG A 554 11.85 -32.74 -9.96
CA ARG A 554 11.12 -34.01 -10.03
C ARG A 554 11.54 -34.97 -8.91
N SER A 555 12.84 -35.21 -8.76
CA SER A 555 13.37 -36.08 -7.69
C SER A 555 13.03 -35.54 -6.29
N SER A 556 12.93 -34.22 -6.14
CA SER A 556 12.56 -33.57 -4.88
C SER A 556 11.07 -33.69 -4.58
N LEU A 557 10.21 -33.56 -5.58
CA LEU A 557 8.77 -33.85 -5.47
C LEU A 557 8.53 -35.31 -5.08
N ASP A 558 9.19 -36.24 -5.75
CA ASP A 558 9.14 -37.67 -5.41
C ASP A 558 9.49 -37.91 -3.96
N SER A 559 10.58 -37.31 -3.50
CA SER A 559 11.08 -37.47 -2.14
C SER A 559 10.15 -36.82 -1.11
N ALA A 560 9.63 -35.62 -1.40
CA ALA A 560 8.73 -34.89 -0.52
C ALA A 560 7.39 -35.61 -0.34
N PHE A 561 6.74 -36.01 -1.44
CA PHE A 561 5.48 -36.74 -1.38
C PHE A 561 5.65 -38.11 -0.71
N THR A 562 6.73 -38.84 -1.05
CA THR A 562 7.03 -40.12 -0.39
C THR A 562 7.23 -39.94 1.11
N PHE A 563 8.01 -38.94 1.52
CA PHE A 563 8.24 -38.63 2.94
C PHE A 563 6.93 -38.33 3.69
N MET A 564 6.05 -37.52 3.11
CA MET A 564 4.78 -37.15 3.76
C MET A 564 3.78 -38.31 3.77
N LEU A 565 3.71 -39.12 2.71
CA LEU A 565 2.83 -40.30 2.65
C LEU A 565 3.30 -41.42 3.59
N GLN A 566 4.61 -41.63 3.73
CA GLN A 566 5.20 -42.69 4.56
C GLN A 566 5.62 -42.19 5.95
N ALA A 567 5.09 -41.04 6.39
CA ALA A 567 5.49 -40.41 7.64
C ALA A 567 5.22 -41.31 8.86
N THR A 568 6.29 -41.59 9.62
CA THR A 568 6.24 -42.34 10.89
C THR A 568 6.14 -41.42 12.11
N THR A 569 6.36 -40.12 11.92
CA THR A 569 6.20 -39.07 12.93
C THR A 569 5.09 -38.08 12.54
N PRO A 570 4.40 -37.44 13.50
CA PRO A 570 3.37 -36.45 13.20
C PRO A 570 3.89 -35.30 12.31
N LEU A 571 3.20 -35.04 11.20
CA LEU A 571 3.59 -34.00 10.22
C LEU A 571 3.22 -32.57 10.68
N ALA A 572 2.36 -32.42 11.69
CA ALA A 572 1.85 -31.13 12.17
C ALA A 572 1.30 -30.23 11.05
N LEU A 573 0.56 -30.83 10.10
CA LEU A 573 -0.15 -30.11 9.04
C LEU A 573 -1.53 -29.66 9.52
N SER A 574 -1.98 -28.48 9.11
CA SER A 574 -3.37 -28.07 9.26
C SER A 574 -4.26 -28.83 8.27
N GLU A 575 -5.57 -28.90 8.52
CA GLU A 575 -6.52 -29.54 7.59
C GLU A 575 -6.46 -28.90 6.19
N ASP A 576 -6.36 -27.57 6.13
CA ASP A 576 -6.17 -26.81 4.88
C ASP A 576 -4.90 -27.23 4.15
N ALA A 577 -3.78 -27.38 4.88
CA ALA A 577 -2.53 -27.84 4.31
C ALA A 577 -2.65 -29.27 3.74
N VAL A 578 -3.37 -30.17 4.42
CA VAL A 578 -3.62 -31.53 3.92
C VAL A 578 -4.43 -31.50 2.63
N ASN A 579 -5.49 -30.69 2.56
CA ASN A 579 -6.32 -30.58 1.35
C ASN A 579 -5.52 -30.03 0.15
N LEU A 580 -4.75 -28.96 0.35
CA LEU A 580 -3.91 -28.36 -0.70
C LEU A 580 -2.80 -29.32 -1.18
N LEU A 581 -2.14 -29.99 -0.23
CA LEU A 581 -1.12 -30.98 -0.53
C LEU A 581 -1.69 -32.18 -1.30
N ALA A 582 -2.88 -32.65 -0.93
CA ALA A 582 -3.56 -33.74 -1.62
C ALA A 582 -3.91 -33.36 -3.06
N TRP A 583 -4.40 -32.14 -3.29
CA TRP A 583 -4.67 -31.60 -4.62
C TRP A 583 -3.41 -31.58 -5.50
N ASP A 584 -2.32 -31.01 -4.99
CA ASP A 584 -1.05 -30.92 -5.73
C ASP A 584 -0.44 -32.29 -6.02
N CYS A 585 -0.53 -33.21 -5.06
CA CYS A 585 -0.09 -34.60 -5.26
C CYS A 585 -0.93 -35.28 -6.36
N ALA A 586 -2.24 -35.07 -6.40
CA ALA A 586 -3.10 -35.61 -7.45
C ALA A 586 -2.75 -35.05 -8.83
N MET A 587 -2.43 -33.75 -8.93
CA MET A 587 -1.95 -33.12 -10.16
C MET A 587 -0.59 -33.68 -10.61
N TYR A 588 0.32 -33.91 -9.67
CA TYR A 588 1.60 -34.54 -9.97
C TYR A 588 1.45 -35.98 -10.47
N LEU A 589 0.55 -36.76 -9.86
CA LEU A 589 0.28 -38.14 -10.25
C LEU A 589 -0.23 -38.26 -11.69
N HIS A 590 -0.94 -37.26 -12.21
CA HIS A 590 -1.35 -37.24 -13.61
C HIS A 590 -0.15 -37.25 -14.57
N GLU A 591 0.90 -36.48 -14.27
CA GLU A 591 2.15 -36.51 -15.04
C GLU A 591 2.84 -37.88 -14.89
N VAL A 592 2.91 -38.41 -13.67
CA VAL A 592 3.53 -39.71 -13.38
C VAL A 592 2.86 -40.84 -14.15
N THR A 593 1.52 -40.91 -14.14
CA THR A 593 0.75 -41.97 -14.82
C THR A 593 0.79 -41.89 -16.35
N SER A 594 1.25 -40.76 -16.89
CA SER A 594 1.44 -40.62 -18.34
C SER A 594 2.72 -41.33 -18.83
N GLN A 595 3.58 -41.79 -17.92
CA GLN A 595 4.84 -42.48 -18.25
C GLN A 595 4.64 -43.99 -18.30
N PRO A 596 5.33 -44.73 -19.19
CA PRO A 596 5.10 -46.17 -19.39
C PRO A 596 5.31 -47.01 -18.11
N ASP A 597 6.30 -46.67 -17.27
CA ASP A 597 6.66 -47.44 -16.07
C ASP A 597 6.05 -46.89 -14.77
N TRP A 598 4.91 -46.19 -14.85
CA TRP A 598 4.32 -45.47 -13.71
C TRP A 598 3.99 -46.35 -12.50
N ARG A 599 3.68 -47.64 -12.70
CA ARG A 599 3.40 -48.60 -11.62
C ARG A 599 4.61 -48.83 -10.70
N GLY A 600 5.82 -48.69 -11.23
CA GLY A 600 7.06 -48.80 -10.47
C GLY A 600 7.47 -47.53 -9.73
N HIS A 601 6.72 -46.43 -9.91
CA HIS A 601 7.12 -45.11 -9.42
C HIS A 601 7.06 -45.02 -7.88
N LYS A 602 8.00 -44.28 -7.28
CA LYS A 602 8.16 -44.21 -5.81
C LYS A 602 6.91 -43.69 -5.11
N VAL A 603 6.32 -42.62 -5.62
CA VAL A 603 5.08 -42.02 -5.05
C VAL A 603 3.90 -43.00 -5.16
N VAL A 604 3.78 -43.73 -6.27
CA VAL A 604 2.72 -44.74 -6.47
C VAL A 604 2.88 -45.89 -5.48
N ARG A 605 4.11 -46.36 -5.25
CA ARG A 605 4.40 -47.37 -4.20
C ARG A 605 4.09 -46.86 -2.80
N ALA A 606 4.40 -45.59 -2.51
CA ALA A 606 4.08 -44.95 -1.23
C ALA A 606 2.57 -44.89 -0.98
N LEU A 607 1.76 -44.65 -2.01
CA LEU A 607 0.29 -44.69 -1.90
C LEU A 607 -0.25 -46.09 -1.60
N GLY A 608 0.43 -47.15 -2.04
CA GLY A 608 0.07 -48.53 -1.69
C GLY A 608 0.45 -48.94 -0.26
N THR A 609 1.35 -48.18 0.38
CA THR A 609 1.88 -48.46 1.72
C THR A 609 1.98 -47.18 2.58
N PRO A 610 0.86 -46.48 2.84
CA PRO A 610 0.88 -45.25 3.62
C PRO A 610 1.36 -45.50 5.06
N GLY A 611 2.17 -44.58 5.58
CA GLY A 611 2.64 -44.60 6.96
C GLY A 611 1.57 -44.11 7.94
N PRO A 612 1.67 -44.41 9.24
CA PRO A 612 0.61 -44.14 10.22
C PRO A 612 0.24 -42.66 10.35
N ASN A 613 1.20 -41.73 10.12
CA ASN A 613 0.93 -40.28 10.17
C ASN A 613 0.69 -39.66 8.79
N GLY A 614 0.73 -40.46 7.72
CA GLY A 614 0.39 -40.05 6.35
C GLY A 614 -1.02 -40.46 5.93
N ILE A 615 -1.77 -41.19 6.77
CA ILE A 615 -3.08 -41.75 6.46
C ILE A 615 -4.10 -40.67 6.09
N ASP A 616 -4.14 -39.54 6.80
CA ASP A 616 -5.13 -38.49 6.53
C ASP A 616 -4.88 -37.81 5.18
N LEU A 617 -3.61 -37.55 4.85
CA LEU A 617 -3.21 -37.08 3.53
C LEU A 617 -3.57 -38.10 2.45
N TRP A 618 -3.26 -39.37 2.69
CA TRP A 618 -3.58 -40.45 1.78
C TRP A 618 -5.09 -40.53 1.49
N LYS A 619 -5.95 -40.49 2.52
CA LYS A 619 -7.42 -40.50 2.37
C LYS A 619 -7.88 -39.36 1.45
N LYS A 620 -7.38 -38.15 1.67
CA LYS A 620 -7.71 -36.96 0.84
C LYS A 620 -7.22 -37.09 -0.60
N ILE A 621 -6.05 -37.68 -0.83
CA ILE A 621 -5.57 -37.96 -2.19
C ILE A 621 -6.52 -38.93 -2.89
N ILE A 622 -6.91 -40.02 -2.22
CA ILE A 622 -7.86 -40.99 -2.79
C ILE A 622 -9.19 -40.32 -3.15
N ASP A 623 -9.73 -39.46 -2.28
CA ASP A 623 -10.93 -38.68 -2.56
C ASP A 623 -10.79 -37.85 -3.85
N TYR A 624 -9.68 -37.12 -4.03
CA TYR A 624 -9.43 -36.35 -5.25
C TYR A 624 -9.24 -37.21 -6.51
N LEU A 625 -8.66 -38.40 -6.36
CA LEU A 625 -8.50 -39.32 -7.49
C LEU A 625 -9.84 -39.85 -7.97
N TYR A 626 -10.82 -40.07 -7.09
CA TYR A 626 -12.18 -40.50 -7.48
C TYR A 626 -12.91 -39.46 -8.33
N GLU A 627 -12.65 -38.18 -8.11
CA GLU A 627 -13.23 -37.09 -8.90
C GLU A 627 -12.64 -36.99 -10.31
N ARG A 628 -11.62 -37.81 -10.65
CA ARG A 628 -10.84 -37.72 -11.89
C ARG A 628 -10.93 -39.02 -12.69
N GLU A 629 -11.81 -39.07 -13.69
CA GLU A 629 -12.04 -40.25 -14.55
C GLU A 629 -10.73 -40.83 -15.16
N ASN A 630 -9.78 -39.98 -15.53
CA ASN A 630 -8.52 -40.40 -16.16
C ASN A 630 -7.52 -41.10 -15.22
N LEU A 631 -7.76 -41.11 -13.90
CA LEU A 631 -6.87 -41.72 -12.91
C LEU A 631 -7.46 -43.00 -12.30
N TYR A 632 -8.55 -43.52 -12.86
CA TYR A 632 -9.19 -44.76 -12.38
C TYR A 632 -8.25 -45.97 -12.37
N ASN A 633 -7.39 -46.11 -13.39
CA ASN A 633 -6.40 -47.19 -13.44
C ASN A 633 -5.36 -47.11 -12.31
N LEU A 634 -5.02 -45.89 -11.87
CA LEU A 634 -4.15 -45.67 -10.73
C LEU A 634 -4.86 -46.09 -9.43
N LEU A 635 -6.12 -45.72 -9.24
CA LEU A 635 -6.93 -46.13 -8.09
C LEU A 635 -7.01 -47.67 -7.98
N LYS A 636 -7.32 -48.36 -9.08
CA LYS A 636 -7.36 -49.83 -9.12
C LYS A 636 -6.01 -50.44 -8.74
N HIS A 637 -4.91 -49.90 -9.27
CA HIS A 637 -3.57 -50.38 -8.94
C HIS A 637 -3.22 -50.17 -7.46
N ILE A 638 -3.52 -49.00 -6.89
CA ILE A 638 -3.30 -48.71 -5.46
C ILE A 638 -4.08 -49.71 -4.60
N TYR A 639 -5.35 -49.96 -4.92
CA TYR A 639 -6.17 -50.94 -4.19
C TYR A 639 -5.58 -52.35 -4.25
N GLN A 640 -5.18 -52.82 -5.43
CA GLN A 640 -4.55 -54.14 -5.61
C GLN A 640 -3.26 -54.29 -4.78
N VAL A 641 -2.42 -53.25 -4.74
CA VAL A 641 -1.20 -53.23 -3.91
C VAL A 641 -1.56 -53.31 -2.44
N MET A 642 -2.55 -52.55 -1.97
CA MET A 642 -2.95 -52.56 -0.56
C MET A 642 -3.55 -53.89 -0.11
N VAL A 643 -4.30 -54.57 -0.99
CA VAL A 643 -4.81 -55.93 -0.74
C VAL A 643 -3.64 -56.91 -0.62
N ARG A 644 -2.68 -56.85 -1.54
CA ARG A 644 -1.48 -57.70 -1.51
C ARG A 644 -0.65 -57.50 -0.23
N GLU A 645 -0.48 -56.25 0.19
CA GLU A 645 0.28 -55.87 1.40
C GLU A 645 -0.53 -56.05 2.70
N LYS A 646 -1.78 -56.51 2.63
CA LYS A 646 -2.69 -56.70 3.78
C LYS A 646 -2.80 -55.44 4.64
N ASN A 647 -3.01 -54.28 4.00
CA ASN A 647 -3.06 -53.02 4.70
C ASN A 647 -4.31 -52.92 5.60
N PRO A 648 -4.15 -52.67 6.93
CA PRO A 648 -5.26 -52.70 7.88
C PRO A 648 -6.33 -51.62 7.64
N ILE A 649 -6.02 -50.57 6.88
CA ILE A 649 -6.99 -49.51 6.55
C ILE A 649 -8.13 -50.02 5.66
N LEU A 650 -7.93 -51.11 4.92
CA LEU A 650 -8.98 -51.72 4.08
C LEU A 650 -10.09 -52.37 4.93
N GLU A 651 -9.76 -52.81 6.14
CA GLU A 651 -10.70 -53.41 7.10
C GLU A 651 -11.38 -52.37 7.99
N SER A 652 -10.86 -51.14 8.02
CA SER A 652 -11.41 -50.02 8.81
C SER A 652 -12.77 -49.53 8.31
N GLU A 653 -13.58 -48.95 9.20
CA GLU A 653 -14.82 -48.24 8.84
C GLU A 653 -14.55 -47.03 7.94
N ASP A 654 -13.34 -46.45 8.05
CA ASP A 654 -12.88 -45.29 7.27
C ASP A 654 -12.27 -45.67 5.89
N ASN A 655 -12.47 -46.89 5.40
CA ASN A 655 -11.92 -47.33 4.11
C ASN A 655 -12.50 -46.49 2.95
N PRO A 656 -11.71 -45.64 2.26
CA PRO A 656 -12.21 -44.78 1.19
C PRO A 656 -12.62 -45.56 -0.08
N PHE A 657 -12.20 -46.81 -0.22
CA PHE A 657 -12.61 -47.68 -1.34
C PHE A 657 -14.01 -48.29 -1.20
N ARG A 658 -14.65 -48.19 -0.03
CA ARG A 658 -16.04 -48.64 0.15
C ARG A 658 -17.07 -47.82 -0.64
N ARG A 659 -16.68 -46.65 -1.16
CA ARG A 659 -17.57 -45.72 -1.88
C ARG A 659 -17.92 -46.20 -3.29
N ASP A 660 -17.09 -47.04 -3.89
CA ASP A 660 -17.28 -47.49 -5.27
C ASP A 660 -17.37 -49.02 -5.35
N LYS A 661 -18.46 -49.53 -5.94
CA LYS A 661 -18.70 -50.97 -6.12
C LYS A 661 -17.96 -51.56 -7.33
N TYR A 662 -17.26 -50.73 -8.11
CA TYR A 662 -16.64 -51.12 -9.38
C TYR A 662 -15.10 -51.28 -9.32
N ILE A 663 -14.46 -50.99 -8.17
CA ILE A 663 -13.07 -51.39 -7.93
C ILE A 663 -13.12 -52.85 -7.44
N ASP A 664 -13.18 -53.78 -8.40
CA ASP A 664 -13.30 -55.21 -8.12
C ASP A 664 -12.11 -55.72 -7.30
N GLU A 665 -12.39 -56.61 -6.33
CA GLU A 665 -11.36 -57.42 -5.69
C GLU A 665 -10.65 -58.27 -6.75
N PRO A 666 -9.31 -58.31 -6.77
CA PRO A 666 -8.58 -59.14 -7.73
C PRO A 666 -8.99 -60.62 -7.53
N GLU A 667 -9.56 -61.23 -8.58
CA GLU A 667 -10.13 -62.58 -8.53
C GLU A 667 -9.05 -63.68 -8.44
N SER A 668 -7.77 -63.38 -8.71
CA SER A 668 -6.68 -64.37 -8.68
C SER A 668 -5.26 -63.80 -8.50
N GLU A 669 -4.32 -64.60 -7.97
CA GLU A 669 -2.88 -64.26 -7.92
C GLU A 669 -2.27 -64.01 -9.32
N SER A 670 -2.87 -64.55 -10.38
CA SER A 670 -2.44 -64.35 -11.78
C SER A 670 -2.79 -62.97 -12.37
N ASP A 671 -3.73 -62.23 -11.78
CA ASP A 671 -4.03 -60.85 -12.20
C ASP A 671 -2.95 -59.85 -11.77
N TYR A 672 -2.07 -60.26 -10.84
CA TYR A 672 -0.94 -59.47 -10.38
C TYR A 672 0.27 -59.53 -11.33
N GLU A 673 0.38 -60.58 -12.15
CA GLU A 673 1.53 -60.81 -13.06
C GLU A 673 1.24 -60.40 -14.52
N SER A 674 -0.01 -60.32 -14.94
CA SER A 674 -0.38 -60.06 -16.35
C SER A 674 -0.31 -58.59 -16.78
N ASN A 675 0.02 -57.66 -15.87
CA ASN A 675 0.07 -56.21 -16.12
C ASN A 675 1.43 -55.55 -15.79
N SER A 676 2.52 -56.34 -15.76
CA SER A 676 3.90 -55.83 -15.60
C SER A 676 4.41 -55.13 -16.85
#